data_AF-A0A1M7GZC1-F1
#
_entry.id   AF-A0A1M7GZC1-F1
#
_cell.length_a   1.000
_cell.length_b   1.000
_cell.length_c   1.000
_cell.angle_alpha   90.00
_cell.angle_beta   90.00
_cell.angle_gamma   90.00
#
_symmetry.space_group_name_H-M   'P 1'
#
loop_
_entity.id
_entity.type
_entity.pdbx_description
1 polymer ?
#
loop_
_entity_poly.entity_id
_entity_poly.type
_entity_poly.pdbx_seq_one_letter_code
_entity_poly.pdbx_strand_id
1 'polypeptide(L)'
;MRAFYALIFACLLPALAFGQSGNVKQRIILIGDAGELHENGRNPVIDAVRSKYDLQDSRNTVLFLGDNVYPKGLPDSLTKSYPTARQILDYQVNLVRGTNAKGFIIPGNHDWEKSKPNGWATIRNQQRYVDSLHLPNVTFFPKDGCPGPEEVKISDEVTLIIMDSEWWLFPYDKPGVDDDCECKEKDEVLVKVSEIVAKNRNKLIVFATHHPFRSYGIHGGYYTIKQHIFPLTDMKPWLYVPLPVIGSIYPLTRGVFGTPEDLPHPLYKDMVKGIEDAMRQHGPIVFVSGHDHTLQLIKDEGNSYVVSGSGAKNNRVKQGSKSLYATCDNGFSVLEVMEDSTVNVQYYLAENLSQPAFTNTLLHYSDFNRLGIKFTQPDTLPAVVTLPADTQYEDVNNFHRWLLGETYRKVWAAPLNFPVLNLRTAKPGGLTILQRGGGMQTRSLRLADTAGVEYAMRSLKKYPLVAIPPLLRETIAREVVQDQISAANPYAPLAVAVLAEAAKIPHTNPTFVYLPKDTALGIYVNDFGNDVYLFEEREPVTGEREKTYNTLKVVDKIQADNDYLVDQKSVLRARLLDNYIMDYDRHDDQWRWFREKHKGVDYYYPVPRDRDQAFFVNNGFLSKIVAAPFLMPQFSGFRPKTKNLNRWNFSTRFFDRSFLNELDEQDWRKQISKFLEKMTDSTLEAAVNAFPDTVKHLVNPYMLNTLKARRSGMEDVMLKYYRFLSKRVYVPATAKDELIQLDRKDDGAVSLNISKISKKGEVQHSVFSRTFQPDVTKELNIYGMGGQDRWVITGNNSTPIRIRFIGGRDTDSYTDSSTTSAGKRIRIYDLKSGKDTFLLHGDQALKLSDKPENIAYERKFFKYDKFLPLLAVGFNKDDGMLLGVGASYQHQAWRKEPFASRHTFAATHALATKAWNFKYLGEWNDVIGNTGIITHVTAKAPNNTINFFGYGNETVFDKSKPGKISYYRARFELYSADVLLHTNFGQKLSLSYGPAVSWYQFNKTENNNRYITDFNNNGLDSASVYHNKGYAGAKVVAQLDTRNNKLIATRGVLWTTTFSGYGGLNNFSNNLAALQSDLSVYLSFNNPDRFVLVTRFGGGKVWGNYEYFQAYSIGGVNNLRGYRNYRFAGEAGVYNNTEVRLKLFDLKTFLLPAGVGLLAFNDIGRVWAPGEKSHVWHDGFGGGLYVAPVNALIVTAVIGHSKEETLPYFTLGFKF
;
A
#
# COMPACT_ATOMS: atom_id res chain seq x y z
N MET A 1 -52.47 -15.59 75.78
CA MET A 1 -51.10 -16.11 75.69
C MET A 1 -50.91 -17.22 74.62
N ARG A 2 -51.73 -17.25 73.55
CA ARG A 2 -51.51 -18.08 72.33
C ARG A 2 -51.45 -17.25 71.03
N ALA A 3 -51.82 -15.97 71.08
CA ALA A 3 -51.78 -15.06 69.92
C ALA A 3 -50.43 -14.34 69.72
N PHE A 4 -49.53 -14.36 70.71
CA PHE A 4 -48.24 -13.64 70.63
C PHE A 4 -47.13 -14.47 69.96
N TYR A 5 -47.22 -15.81 69.99
CA TYR A 5 -46.26 -16.69 69.31
C TYR A 5 -46.56 -16.90 67.81
N ALA A 6 -47.80 -16.66 67.36
CA ALA A 6 -48.15 -16.75 65.95
C ALA A 6 -47.67 -15.53 65.14
N LEU A 7 -47.51 -14.35 65.77
CA LEU A 7 -47.03 -13.15 65.08
C LEU A 7 -45.51 -13.15 64.85
N ILE A 8 -44.74 -13.86 65.69
CA ILE A 8 -43.27 -13.91 65.55
C ILE A 8 -42.83 -14.92 64.48
N PHE A 9 -43.64 -15.95 64.18
CA PHE A 9 -43.34 -16.90 63.10
C PHE A 9 -43.74 -16.41 61.70
N ALA A 10 -44.61 -15.41 61.58
CA ALA A 10 -45.00 -14.83 60.30
C ALA A 10 -44.05 -13.73 59.79
N CYS A 11 -43.16 -13.20 60.64
CA CYS A 11 -42.19 -12.16 60.26
C CYS A 11 -40.78 -12.67 59.92
N LEU A 12 -40.52 -13.98 59.97
CA LEU A 12 -39.20 -14.57 59.68
C LEU A 12 -39.12 -15.32 58.33
N LEU A 13 -40.13 -15.21 57.47
CA LEU A 13 -40.20 -15.91 56.18
C LEU A 13 -40.22 -15.02 54.91
N PRO A 14 -39.59 -13.82 54.89
CA PRO A 14 -39.11 -13.26 53.62
C PRO A 14 -37.62 -12.90 53.63
N ALA A 15 -36.77 -13.62 54.39
CA ALA A 15 -35.31 -13.36 54.42
C ALA A 15 -34.43 -14.52 53.90
N LEU A 16 -35.01 -15.54 53.24
CA LEU A 16 -34.26 -16.63 52.59
C LEU A 16 -34.45 -16.71 51.07
N ALA A 17 -34.96 -15.64 50.45
CA ALA A 17 -34.98 -15.48 49.00
C ALA A 17 -34.01 -14.37 48.57
N PHE A 18 -32.74 -14.43 49.01
CA PHE A 18 -31.65 -13.85 48.22
C PHE A 18 -31.22 -14.92 47.23
N GLY A 19 -31.53 -14.66 45.96
CA GLY A 19 -31.35 -15.58 44.85
C GLY A 19 -29.94 -16.18 44.80
N GLN A 20 -29.90 -17.49 44.56
CA GLN A 20 -28.71 -18.18 44.09
C GLN A 20 -28.17 -17.40 42.88
N SER A 21 -26.97 -16.82 43.03
CA SER A 21 -26.16 -16.40 41.88
C SER A 21 -25.94 -17.63 41.00
N GLY A 22 -26.49 -17.64 39.79
CA GLY A 22 -26.30 -18.73 38.84
C GLY A 22 -24.80 -19.01 38.64
N ASN A 23 -24.44 -20.27 38.42
CA ASN A 23 -23.05 -20.65 38.22
C ASN A 23 -22.50 -20.04 36.91
N VAL A 24 -21.31 -19.43 36.97
CA VAL A 24 -20.59 -18.91 35.80
C VAL A 24 -19.99 -20.08 35.02
N LYS A 25 -20.38 -20.20 33.74
CA LYS A 25 -19.91 -21.23 32.81
C LYS A 25 -18.59 -20.86 32.15
N GLN A 26 -18.45 -19.60 31.71
CA GLN A 26 -17.24 -19.08 31.09
C GLN A 26 -17.02 -17.61 31.46
N ARG A 27 -15.75 -17.22 31.64
CA ARG A 27 -15.36 -15.83 31.89
C ARG A 27 -14.36 -15.35 30.85
N ILE A 28 -14.62 -14.18 30.26
CA ILE A 28 -13.74 -13.52 29.30
C ILE A 28 -13.31 -12.17 29.88
N ILE A 29 -12.05 -12.05 30.26
CA ILE A 29 -11.43 -10.85 30.84
C ILE A 29 -10.82 -10.02 29.73
N LEU A 30 -11.21 -8.75 29.64
CA LEU A 30 -10.89 -7.84 28.53
C LEU A 30 -9.91 -6.76 29.00
N ILE A 31 -8.71 -6.73 28.42
CA ILE A 31 -7.65 -5.79 28.77
C ILE A 31 -7.12 -5.13 27.50
N GLY A 32 -7.44 -3.87 27.26
CA GLY A 32 -6.84 -3.07 26.19
C GLY A 32 -5.85 -2.06 26.75
N ASP A 33 -4.93 -1.59 25.92
CA ASP A 33 -4.06 -0.46 26.21
C ASP A 33 -3.13 -0.64 27.43
N ALA A 34 -2.69 -1.87 27.66
CA ALA A 34 -1.80 -2.22 28.79
C ALA A 34 -0.31 -2.08 28.45
N GLY A 35 0.03 -1.49 27.30
CA GLY A 35 1.40 -1.42 26.77
C GLY A 35 2.35 -0.42 27.42
N GLU A 36 2.12 -0.04 28.68
CA GLU A 36 2.99 0.88 29.42
C GLU A 36 3.14 0.40 30.88
N LEU A 37 4.37 0.54 31.41
CA LEU A 37 4.67 0.40 32.84
C LEU A 37 4.78 1.80 33.44
N HIS A 38 4.15 2.02 34.59
CA HIS A 38 4.26 3.29 35.31
C HIS A 38 5.66 3.45 35.93
N GLU A 39 5.96 4.62 36.52
CA GLU A 39 7.30 4.92 37.07
C GLU A 39 7.80 3.90 38.11
N ASN A 40 6.88 3.20 38.78
CA ASN A 40 7.17 2.11 39.72
C ASN A 40 7.47 0.75 39.05
N GLY A 41 7.51 0.69 37.72
CA GLY A 41 7.75 -0.53 36.94
C GLY A 41 6.58 -1.51 36.91
N ARG A 42 5.37 -1.10 37.32
CA ARG A 42 4.17 -1.94 37.38
C ARG A 42 3.09 -1.47 36.41
N ASN A 43 2.18 -2.37 36.06
CA ASN A 43 0.96 -2.01 35.33
C ASN A 43 -0.26 -2.22 36.25
N PRO A 44 -1.06 -1.16 36.52
CA PRO A 44 -2.12 -1.21 37.52
C PRO A 44 -3.24 -2.21 37.16
N VAL A 45 -3.57 -2.36 35.88
CA VAL A 45 -4.68 -3.22 35.45
C VAL A 45 -4.27 -4.68 35.39
N ILE A 46 -3.06 -4.98 34.93
CA ILE A 46 -2.53 -6.36 34.98
C ILE A 46 -2.43 -6.86 36.42
N ASP A 47 -1.96 -6.02 37.34
CA ASP A 47 -1.95 -6.34 38.77
C ASP A 47 -3.37 -6.50 39.33
N ALA A 48 -4.31 -5.64 38.94
CA ALA A 48 -5.69 -5.73 39.38
C ALA A 48 -6.36 -7.04 38.96
N VAL A 49 -6.15 -7.50 37.72
CA VAL A 49 -6.68 -8.79 37.26
C VAL A 49 -6.05 -9.94 38.04
N ARG A 50 -4.74 -9.91 38.27
CA ARG A 50 -4.02 -10.91 39.07
C ARG A 50 -4.57 -11.00 40.51
N SER A 51 -4.98 -9.87 41.08
CA SER A 51 -5.58 -9.83 42.43
C SER A 51 -7.06 -10.23 42.45
N LYS A 52 -7.83 -9.97 41.38
CA LYS A 52 -9.28 -10.20 41.34
C LYS A 52 -9.66 -11.65 41.02
N TYR A 53 -8.93 -12.32 40.13
CA TYR A 53 -9.30 -13.64 39.61
C TYR A 53 -8.20 -14.68 39.81
N ASP A 54 -8.62 -15.89 40.21
CA ASP A 54 -7.74 -17.07 40.18
C ASP A 54 -7.61 -17.58 38.74
N LEU A 55 -6.47 -17.32 38.11
CA LEU A 55 -6.19 -17.74 36.73
C LEU A 55 -5.89 -19.25 36.61
N GLN A 56 -5.85 -20.01 37.70
CA GLN A 56 -5.86 -21.48 37.66
C GLN A 56 -7.26 -22.04 37.34
N ASP A 57 -8.31 -21.23 37.40
CA ASP A 57 -9.63 -21.60 36.90
C ASP A 57 -9.66 -21.61 35.37
N SER A 58 -9.79 -22.81 34.79
CA SER A 58 -9.84 -23.04 33.33
C SER A 58 -11.01 -22.35 32.62
N ARG A 59 -12.02 -21.85 33.36
CA ARG A 59 -13.13 -21.05 32.80
C ARG A 59 -12.69 -19.64 32.41
N ASN A 60 -11.49 -19.20 32.80
CA ASN A 60 -10.99 -17.87 32.48
C ASN A 60 -10.29 -17.83 31.11
N THR A 61 -10.64 -16.83 30.31
CA THR A 61 -9.94 -16.43 29.09
C THR A 61 -9.57 -14.97 29.18
N VAL A 62 -8.32 -14.61 28.90
CA VAL A 62 -7.82 -13.24 28.91
C VAL A 62 -7.59 -12.78 27.47
N LEU A 63 -8.21 -11.66 27.08
CA LEU A 63 -8.02 -11.01 25.79
C LEU A 63 -7.26 -9.70 25.97
N PHE A 64 -6.07 -9.62 25.38
CA PHE A 64 -5.32 -8.37 25.24
C PHE A 64 -5.75 -7.70 23.93
N LEU A 65 -6.49 -6.58 24.04
CA LEU A 65 -7.22 -5.93 22.95
C LEU A 65 -6.39 -4.86 22.20
N GLY A 66 -5.10 -5.09 22.02
CA GLY A 66 -4.19 -4.21 21.27
C GLY A 66 -3.53 -3.11 22.11
N ASP A 67 -2.60 -2.43 21.45
CA ASP A 67 -1.63 -1.49 22.03
C ASP A 67 -0.86 -2.13 23.19
N ASN A 68 -0.32 -3.29 22.88
CA ASN A 68 0.40 -4.12 23.83
C ASN A 68 1.77 -3.55 24.16
N VAL A 69 2.38 -2.71 23.31
CA VAL A 69 3.68 -2.07 23.58
C VAL A 69 3.74 -0.62 23.09
N TYR A 70 3.85 0.34 24.01
CA TYR A 70 4.12 1.73 23.68
C TYR A 70 5.61 2.07 23.56
N PRO A 71 5.97 3.10 22.77
CA PRO A 71 5.09 3.88 21.89
C PRO A 71 4.90 3.30 20.48
N LYS A 72 5.59 2.20 20.12
CA LYS A 72 5.72 1.75 18.72
C LYS A 72 5.88 0.23 18.56
N GLY A 73 5.29 -0.58 19.43
CA GLY A 73 5.42 -2.03 19.33
C GLY A 73 6.81 -2.54 19.74
N LEU A 74 7.07 -3.82 19.48
CA LEU A 74 8.38 -4.44 19.70
C LEU A 74 9.32 -4.17 18.51
N PRO A 75 10.37 -3.32 18.65
CA PRO A 75 11.29 -3.00 17.56
C PRO A 75 12.25 -4.17 17.27
N ASP A 76 13.18 -3.98 16.33
CA ASP A 76 14.30 -4.91 16.14
C ASP A 76 15.13 -5.05 17.44
N SER A 77 15.61 -6.26 17.74
CA SER A 77 16.37 -6.57 18.95
C SER A 77 17.66 -5.78 19.12
N LEU A 78 18.21 -5.24 18.02
CA LEU A 78 19.39 -4.36 18.03
C LEU A 78 19.06 -2.91 18.42
N THR A 79 17.78 -2.55 18.47
CA THR A 79 17.36 -1.19 18.81
C THR A 79 17.50 -0.96 20.31
N LYS A 80 18.02 0.20 20.72
CA LYS A 80 18.20 0.57 22.14
C LYS A 80 16.92 0.46 22.99
N SER A 81 15.74 0.63 22.38
CA SER A 81 14.45 0.54 23.07
C SER A 81 13.89 -0.87 23.20
N TYR A 82 14.52 -1.89 22.60
CA TYR A 82 14.04 -3.27 22.64
C TYR A 82 13.90 -3.84 24.06
N PRO A 83 14.87 -3.69 24.98
CA PRO A 83 14.75 -4.27 26.33
C PRO A 83 13.52 -3.75 27.09
N THR A 84 13.21 -2.45 26.98
CA THR A 84 12.03 -1.85 27.61
C THR A 84 10.74 -2.33 26.95
N ALA A 85 10.68 -2.36 25.61
CA ALA A 85 9.54 -2.85 24.86
C ALA A 85 9.25 -4.34 25.18
N ARG A 86 10.29 -5.16 25.28
CA ARG A 86 10.22 -6.55 25.71
C ARG A 86 9.67 -6.67 27.14
N GLN A 87 10.17 -5.87 28.08
CA GLN A 87 9.76 -5.91 29.48
C GLN A 87 8.25 -5.64 29.64
N ILE A 88 7.70 -4.69 28.90
CA ILE A 88 6.26 -4.37 28.88
C ILE A 88 5.44 -5.59 28.44
N LEU A 89 5.88 -6.25 27.36
CA LEU A 89 5.19 -7.41 26.83
C LEU A 89 5.30 -8.63 27.76
N ASP A 90 6.48 -8.83 28.36
CA ASP A 90 6.70 -9.86 29.38
C ASP A 90 5.75 -9.67 30.57
N TYR A 91 5.52 -8.44 31.00
CA TYR A 91 4.62 -8.14 32.12
C TYR A 91 3.19 -8.63 31.87
N GLN A 92 2.69 -8.43 30.64
CA GLN A 92 1.35 -8.88 30.22
C GLN A 92 1.30 -10.40 30.05
N VAL A 93 2.26 -10.98 29.32
CA VAL A 93 2.30 -12.44 29.09
C VAL A 93 2.45 -13.22 30.40
N ASN A 94 3.17 -12.67 31.39
CA ASN A 94 3.33 -13.29 32.71
C ASN A 94 2.05 -13.32 33.54
N LEU A 95 0.99 -12.61 33.16
CA LEU A 95 -0.32 -12.75 33.80
C LEU A 95 -0.88 -14.17 33.63
N VAL A 96 -0.68 -14.76 32.46
CA VAL A 96 -1.24 -16.07 32.07
C VAL A 96 -0.22 -17.21 32.06
N ARG A 97 1.08 -16.91 32.13
CA ARG A 97 2.16 -17.90 32.16
C ARG A 97 1.99 -18.88 33.32
N GLY A 98 1.96 -20.18 33.03
CA GLY A 98 1.86 -21.23 34.06
C GLY A 98 0.48 -21.34 34.72
N THR A 99 -0.56 -20.80 34.09
CA THR A 99 -1.95 -20.85 34.56
C THR A 99 -2.81 -21.71 33.61
N ASN A 100 -4.00 -22.11 34.04
CA ASN A 100 -4.95 -22.83 33.18
C ASN A 100 -5.79 -21.88 32.29
N ALA A 101 -5.74 -20.56 32.55
CA ALA A 101 -6.40 -19.56 31.72
C ALA A 101 -5.78 -19.49 30.33
N LYS A 102 -6.62 -19.31 29.31
CA LYS A 102 -6.17 -19.07 27.93
C LYS A 102 -5.94 -17.57 27.71
N GLY A 103 -4.83 -17.20 27.08
CA GLY A 103 -4.50 -15.82 26.73
C GLY A 103 -4.45 -15.60 25.21
N PHE A 104 -5.15 -14.60 24.71
CA PHE A 104 -5.07 -14.18 23.31
C PHE A 104 -4.59 -12.73 23.21
N ILE A 105 -3.57 -12.50 22.39
CA ILE A 105 -3.00 -11.17 22.15
C ILE A 105 -3.42 -10.70 20.76
N ILE A 106 -4.15 -9.59 20.72
CA ILE A 106 -4.61 -8.91 19.51
C ILE A 106 -3.72 -7.68 19.30
N PRO A 107 -3.28 -7.38 18.07
CA PRO A 107 -2.48 -6.19 17.78
C PRO A 107 -3.30 -4.89 17.77
N GLY A 108 -2.70 -3.78 18.17
CA GLY A 108 -3.22 -2.42 17.99
C GLY A 108 -2.34 -1.56 17.08
N ASN A 109 -2.75 -0.32 16.82
CA ASN A 109 -2.05 0.56 15.88
C ASN A 109 -0.65 0.95 16.37
N HIS A 110 -0.42 1.01 17.68
CA HIS A 110 0.91 1.22 18.24
C HIS A 110 1.83 0.01 18.02
N ASP A 111 1.29 -1.21 18.03
CA ASP A 111 2.05 -2.42 17.72
C ASP A 111 2.49 -2.46 16.24
N TRP A 112 1.72 -1.81 15.35
CA TRP A 112 2.08 -1.52 13.94
C TRP A 112 2.98 -0.27 13.78
N GLU A 113 3.90 -0.07 14.72
CA GLU A 113 4.83 1.06 14.76
C GLU A 113 4.12 2.45 14.74
N LYS A 114 2.90 2.54 15.26
CA LYS A 114 2.02 3.73 15.18
C LYS A 114 1.70 4.09 13.73
N SER A 115 1.24 3.09 12.98
CA SER A 115 0.87 3.17 11.56
C SER A 115 1.98 3.81 10.73
N LYS A 116 3.20 3.28 10.83
CA LYS A 116 4.38 3.72 10.06
C LYS A 116 4.84 2.66 9.06
N PRO A 117 5.67 3.01 8.06
CA PRO A 117 6.03 2.09 6.99
C PRO A 117 6.61 0.74 7.44
N ASN A 118 7.31 0.66 8.58
CA ASN A 118 7.87 -0.61 9.08
C ASN A 118 6.91 -1.36 10.02
N GLY A 119 5.64 -0.94 10.13
CA GLY A 119 4.65 -1.53 11.03
C GLY A 119 4.47 -3.04 10.85
N TRP A 120 4.50 -3.53 9.61
CA TRP A 120 4.40 -4.97 9.34
C TRP A 120 5.60 -5.76 9.88
N ALA A 121 6.81 -5.21 9.81
CA ALA A 121 8.00 -5.86 10.38
C ALA A 121 7.93 -5.85 11.91
N THR A 122 7.54 -4.72 12.51
CA THR A 122 7.38 -4.57 13.97
C THR A 122 6.38 -5.58 14.52
N ILE A 123 5.22 -5.77 13.86
CA ILE A 123 4.22 -6.70 14.38
C ILE A 123 4.68 -8.16 14.30
N ARG A 124 5.43 -8.52 13.23
CA ARG A 124 6.05 -9.83 13.12
C ARG A 124 7.13 -10.05 14.18
N ASN A 125 7.90 -9.02 14.54
CA ASN A 125 8.87 -9.12 15.64
C ASN A 125 8.17 -9.43 16.97
N GLN A 126 7.08 -8.72 17.25
CA GLN A 126 6.26 -8.93 18.45
C GLN A 126 5.69 -10.34 18.52
N GLN A 127 5.07 -10.82 17.43
CA GLN A 127 4.58 -12.19 17.35
C GLN A 127 5.69 -13.23 17.53
N ARG A 128 6.82 -13.08 16.81
CA ARG A 128 7.96 -14.00 16.90
C ARG A 128 8.50 -14.08 18.34
N TYR A 129 8.53 -12.96 19.04
CA TYR A 129 8.91 -12.93 20.45
C TYR A 129 7.94 -13.74 21.30
N VAL A 130 6.63 -13.51 21.19
CA VAL A 130 5.61 -14.28 21.95
C VAL A 130 5.69 -15.77 21.63
N ASP A 131 5.83 -16.13 20.35
CA ASP A 131 5.93 -17.52 19.91
C ASP A 131 7.21 -18.21 20.43
N SER A 132 8.31 -17.45 20.58
CA SER A 132 9.58 -17.95 21.13
C SER A 132 9.51 -18.32 22.62
N LEU A 133 8.48 -17.85 23.35
CA LEU A 133 8.28 -18.20 24.75
C LEU A 133 7.70 -19.62 24.93
N HIS A 134 7.24 -20.26 23.84
CA HIS A 134 6.70 -21.62 23.82
C HIS A 134 5.59 -21.86 24.87
N LEU A 135 4.72 -20.88 25.08
CA LEU A 135 3.63 -20.98 26.05
C LEU A 135 2.41 -21.65 25.40
N PRO A 136 1.95 -22.82 25.89
CA PRO A 136 0.88 -23.58 25.25
C PRO A 136 -0.51 -22.93 25.38
N ASN A 137 -0.68 -22.02 26.35
CA ASN A 137 -1.94 -21.34 26.65
C ASN A 137 -1.98 -19.88 26.19
N VAL A 138 -0.96 -19.38 25.49
CA VAL A 138 -0.90 -18.01 24.96
C VAL A 138 -0.81 -18.03 23.46
N THR A 139 -1.63 -17.25 22.78
CA THR A 139 -1.59 -17.17 21.31
C THR A 139 -1.69 -15.73 20.82
N PHE A 140 -0.76 -15.34 19.96
CA PHE A 140 -0.81 -14.07 19.25
C PHE A 140 -1.65 -14.24 17.98
N PHE A 141 -2.76 -13.50 17.86
CA PHE A 141 -3.65 -13.55 16.71
C PHE A 141 -4.03 -12.17 16.19
N PRO A 142 -4.16 -12.02 14.87
CA PRO A 142 -3.82 -12.99 13.82
C PRO A 142 -2.30 -13.15 13.63
N LYS A 143 -1.87 -14.21 12.92
CA LYS A 143 -0.45 -14.49 12.66
C LYS A 143 0.08 -13.72 11.45
N ASP A 144 1.39 -13.49 11.42
CA ASP A 144 2.20 -12.86 10.37
C ASP A 144 1.76 -11.45 9.93
N GLY A 145 0.97 -10.77 10.75
CA GLY A 145 0.34 -9.49 10.42
C GLY A 145 -0.85 -9.63 9.46
N CYS A 146 -1.41 -10.83 9.32
CA CYS A 146 -2.63 -11.08 8.54
C CYS A 146 -3.85 -10.41 9.19
N PRO A 147 -4.93 -10.13 8.43
CA PRO A 147 -6.13 -9.50 8.98
C PRO A 147 -6.97 -10.38 9.91
N GLY A 148 -6.85 -11.71 9.83
CA GLY A 148 -7.90 -12.62 10.28
C GLY A 148 -9.07 -12.64 9.28
N PRO A 149 -10.30 -12.99 9.70
CA PRO A 149 -10.72 -13.31 11.06
C PRO A 149 -10.28 -14.71 11.51
N GLU A 150 -9.82 -14.83 12.75
CA GLU A 150 -9.50 -16.10 13.39
C GLU A 150 -10.74 -16.61 14.17
N GLU A 151 -11.19 -17.82 13.86
CA GLU A 151 -12.28 -18.49 14.57
C GLU A 151 -11.74 -19.27 15.78
N VAL A 152 -12.09 -18.85 16.99
CA VAL A 152 -11.66 -19.47 18.24
C VAL A 152 -12.87 -20.05 18.97
N LYS A 153 -12.89 -21.38 19.10
CA LYS A 153 -13.87 -22.08 19.93
C LYS A 153 -13.53 -21.90 21.41
N ILE A 154 -14.29 -21.07 22.11
CA ILE A 154 -14.17 -20.90 23.57
C ILE A 154 -14.88 -22.07 24.28
N SER A 155 -16.10 -22.39 23.86
CA SER A 155 -16.89 -23.54 24.31
C SER A 155 -17.78 -24.06 23.17
N ASP A 156 -18.64 -25.05 23.44
CA ASP A 156 -19.63 -25.51 22.46
C ASP A 156 -20.70 -24.45 22.11
N GLU A 157 -20.89 -23.46 22.98
CA GLU A 157 -21.92 -22.42 22.86
C GLU A 157 -21.35 -21.02 22.63
N VAL A 158 -20.03 -20.82 22.78
CA VAL A 158 -19.38 -19.51 22.64
C VAL A 158 -18.26 -19.57 21.61
N THR A 159 -18.34 -18.71 20.61
CA THR A 159 -17.31 -18.52 19.58
C THR A 159 -16.75 -17.11 19.68
N LEU A 160 -15.43 -17.02 19.77
CA LEU A 160 -14.69 -15.78 19.68
C LEU A 160 -14.18 -15.63 18.23
N ILE A 161 -14.38 -14.45 17.65
CA ILE A 161 -13.85 -14.09 16.34
C ILE A 161 -12.86 -12.95 16.56
N ILE A 162 -11.60 -13.14 16.20
CA ILE A 162 -10.53 -12.13 16.35
C ILE A 162 -10.17 -11.57 14.98
N MET A 163 -10.12 -10.23 14.85
CA MET A 163 -9.68 -9.57 13.63
C MET A 163 -8.68 -8.46 13.95
N ASP A 164 -7.59 -8.39 13.18
CA ASP A 164 -6.69 -7.24 13.21
C ASP A 164 -7.33 -6.07 12.44
N SER A 165 -8.01 -5.21 13.19
CA SER A 165 -8.59 -3.98 12.64
C SER A 165 -7.56 -2.99 12.09
N GLU A 166 -6.32 -3.01 12.60
CA GLU A 166 -5.29 -2.09 12.10
C GLU A 166 -4.85 -2.49 10.70
N TRP A 167 -4.80 -3.79 10.36
CA TRP A 167 -4.55 -4.22 8.98
C TRP A 167 -5.49 -3.54 7.97
N TRP A 168 -6.76 -3.30 8.35
CA TRP A 168 -7.74 -2.66 7.48
C TRP A 168 -7.47 -1.15 7.28
N LEU A 169 -6.94 -0.48 8.30
CA LEU A 169 -6.70 0.97 8.37
C LEU A 169 -5.27 1.36 7.95
N PHE A 170 -4.33 0.44 8.05
CA PHE A 170 -2.91 0.63 7.80
C PHE A 170 -2.62 0.98 6.33
N PRO A 171 -1.98 2.12 6.02
CA PRO A 171 -1.87 2.62 4.65
C PRO A 171 -0.58 2.19 3.92
N TYR A 172 0.34 1.46 4.58
CA TYR A 172 1.60 1.01 3.99
C TYR A 172 1.57 -0.48 3.62
N ASP A 173 2.75 -0.99 3.27
CA ASP A 173 2.97 -2.40 2.92
C ASP A 173 2.61 -3.30 4.10
N LYS A 174 1.66 -4.18 3.85
CA LYS A 174 1.12 -5.19 4.76
C LYS A 174 0.84 -6.45 3.95
N PRO A 175 0.58 -7.61 4.58
CA PRO A 175 0.28 -8.81 3.83
C PRO A 175 -0.89 -8.60 2.87
N GLY A 176 -0.72 -9.01 1.62
CA GLY A 176 -1.75 -8.91 0.59
C GLY A 176 -1.71 -10.11 -0.35
N VAL A 177 -2.03 -9.88 -1.63
CA VAL A 177 -2.17 -10.92 -2.67
C VAL A 177 -0.95 -11.85 -2.76
N ASP A 178 0.24 -11.27 -2.57
CA ASP A 178 1.53 -11.95 -2.70
C ASP A 178 1.97 -12.73 -1.45
N ASP A 179 1.18 -12.70 -0.38
CA ASP A 179 1.54 -13.28 0.93
C ASP A 179 0.57 -14.43 1.31
N ASP A 180 0.96 -15.22 2.32
CA ASP A 180 0.28 -16.49 2.70
C ASP A 180 -0.90 -16.29 3.67
N CYS A 181 -1.47 -15.09 3.73
CA CYS A 181 -2.66 -14.84 4.53
C CYS A 181 -3.88 -15.52 3.91
N GLU A 182 -4.76 -16.08 4.74
CA GLU A 182 -6.01 -16.68 4.27
C GLU A 182 -6.91 -15.63 3.62
N CYS A 183 -7.02 -14.45 4.24
CA CYS A 183 -7.67 -13.29 3.65
C CYS A 183 -6.61 -12.27 3.26
N LYS A 184 -6.65 -11.82 2.00
CA LYS A 184 -5.67 -10.91 1.39
C LYS A 184 -6.29 -9.56 1.04
N GLU A 185 -7.61 -9.52 0.94
CA GLU A 185 -8.40 -8.34 0.61
C GLU A 185 -9.56 -8.13 1.59
N LYS A 186 -10.05 -6.89 1.66
CA LYS A 186 -11.16 -6.49 2.56
C LYS A 186 -12.43 -7.32 2.34
N ASP A 187 -12.80 -7.59 1.09
CA ASP A 187 -14.00 -8.36 0.79
C ASP A 187 -13.86 -9.84 1.20
N GLU A 188 -12.65 -10.40 1.12
CA GLU A 188 -12.38 -11.77 1.56
C GLU A 188 -12.54 -11.89 3.08
N VAL A 189 -12.08 -10.88 3.83
CA VAL A 189 -12.34 -10.77 5.28
C VAL A 189 -13.85 -10.77 5.55
N LEU A 190 -14.64 -9.97 4.82
CA LEU A 190 -16.10 -9.92 5.00
C LEU A 190 -16.78 -11.27 4.70
N VAL A 191 -16.38 -11.93 3.61
CA VAL A 191 -16.89 -13.26 3.24
C VAL A 191 -16.54 -14.28 4.31
N LYS A 192 -15.30 -14.28 4.79
CA LYS A 192 -14.84 -15.19 5.85
C LYS A 192 -15.57 -14.95 7.17
N VAL A 193 -15.79 -13.69 7.56
CA VAL A 193 -16.63 -13.35 8.72
C VAL A 193 -18.03 -13.92 8.55
N SER A 194 -18.67 -13.68 7.39
CA SER A 194 -20.01 -14.20 7.10
C SER A 194 -20.07 -15.73 7.18
N GLU A 195 -19.04 -16.43 6.72
CA GLU A 195 -18.93 -17.88 6.84
C GLU A 195 -18.79 -18.38 8.27
N ILE A 196 -17.91 -17.77 9.07
CA ILE A 196 -17.73 -18.14 10.48
C ILE A 196 -19.05 -17.94 11.22
N VAL A 197 -19.72 -16.83 10.96
CA VAL A 197 -21.04 -16.52 11.53
C VAL A 197 -22.08 -17.57 11.10
N ALA A 198 -22.13 -17.92 9.81
CA ALA A 198 -23.04 -18.95 9.29
C ALA A 198 -22.72 -20.36 9.82
N LYS A 199 -21.48 -20.66 10.23
CA LYS A 199 -21.13 -21.91 10.91
C LYS A 199 -21.54 -21.92 12.38
N ASN A 200 -21.62 -20.75 13.03
CA ASN A 200 -21.85 -20.58 14.47
C ASN A 200 -23.21 -19.94 14.82
N ARG A 201 -24.23 -20.13 13.96
CA ARG A 201 -25.58 -19.55 14.09
C ARG A 201 -26.27 -19.76 15.43
N ASN A 202 -25.98 -20.88 16.10
CA ASN A 202 -26.63 -21.27 17.36
C ASN A 202 -25.76 -20.97 18.60
N LYS A 203 -24.70 -20.18 18.44
CA LYS A 203 -23.72 -19.87 19.49
C LYS A 203 -23.68 -18.38 19.74
N LEU A 204 -23.33 -17.98 20.97
CA LEU A 204 -22.90 -16.62 21.26
C LEU A 204 -21.64 -16.29 20.43
N ILE A 205 -21.67 -15.17 19.72
CA ILE A 205 -20.50 -14.63 19.03
C ILE A 205 -19.98 -13.41 19.79
N VAL A 206 -18.71 -13.48 20.19
CA VAL A 206 -17.93 -12.35 20.68
C VAL A 206 -16.97 -11.95 19.57
N PHE A 207 -17.07 -10.73 19.06
CA PHE A 207 -16.19 -10.21 18.02
C PHE A 207 -15.17 -9.24 18.63
N ALA A 208 -13.89 -9.59 18.54
CA ALA A 208 -12.80 -8.86 19.18
C ALA A 208 -11.89 -8.18 18.15
N THR A 209 -11.73 -6.87 18.32
CA THR A 209 -10.83 -6.01 17.55
C THR A 209 -10.08 -5.08 18.50
N HIS A 210 -9.05 -4.40 18.02
CA HIS A 210 -8.49 -3.27 18.77
C HIS A 210 -9.39 -2.03 18.66
N HIS A 211 -9.78 -1.68 17.43
CA HIS A 211 -10.58 -0.51 17.10
C HIS A 211 -12.08 -0.68 17.47
N PRO A 212 -12.68 0.23 18.28
CA PRO A 212 -14.08 0.17 18.70
C PRO A 212 -15.08 0.58 17.61
N PHE A 213 -16.14 -0.19 17.42
CA PHE A 213 -17.16 0.13 16.40
C PHE A 213 -18.08 1.30 16.80
N ARG A 214 -18.11 1.63 18.08
CA ARG A 214 -18.77 2.82 18.65
C ARG A 214 -17.90 3.34 19.78
N SER A 215 -17.71 4.66 19.88
CA SER A 215 -17.04 5.29 21.02
C SER A 215 -17.48 6.74 21.21
N TYR A 216 -17.50 7.19 22.46
CA TYR A 216 -17.67 8.58 22.88
C TYR A 216 -16.37 9.21 23.44
N GLY A 217 -15.22 8.60 23.19
CA GLY A 217 -13.89 9.11 23.54
C GLY A 217 -13.27 10.01 22.46
N ILE A 218 -11.98 10.33 22.57
CA ILE A 218 -11.28 11.22 21.62
C ILE A 218 -11.34 10.69 20.19
N HIS A 219 -11.13 9.39 20.00
CA HIS A 219 -11.14 8.78 18.67
C HIS A 219 -12.55 8.72 18.07
N GLY A 220 -13.59 8.90 18.90
CA GLY A 220 -14.96 9.18 18.47
C GLY A 220 -15.20 10.59 17.91
N GLY A 221 -14.19 11.49 17.94
CA GLY A 221 -14.26 12.85 17.40
C GLY A 221 -14.73 13.92 18.40
N TYR A 222 -14.68 13.65 19.71
CA TYR A 222 -15.17 14.57 20.74
C TYR A 222 -14.05 15.48 21.29
N TYR A 223 -14.15 16.80 21.03
CA TYR A 223 -13.23 17.85 21.49
C TYR A 223 -13.94 18.89 22.37
N THR A 224 -13.19 19.54 23.27
CA THR A 224 -13.71 20.64 24.11
C THR A 224 -13.25 22.01 23.58
N ILE A 225 -13.88 23.09 24.04
CA ILE A 225 -13.48 24.49 23.71
C ILE A 225 -11.98 24.73 23.96
N LYS A 226 -11.39 24.06 24.97
CA LYS A 226 -9.96 24.15 25.27
C LYS A 226 -9.10 23.83 24.05
N GLN A 227 -9.42 22.81 23.25
CA GLN A 227 -8.62 22.43 22.08
C GLN A 227 -8.77 23.42 20.91
N HIS A 228 -9.88 24.15 20.82
CA HIS A 228 -10.08 25.16 19.79
C HIS A 228 -9.22 26.42 20.01
N ILE A 229 -8.88 26.69 21.28
CA ILE A 229 -8.12 27.86 21.70
C ILE A 229 -6.66 27.50 21.99
N PHE A 230 -6.39 26.33 22.59
CA PHE A 230 -5.07 25.87 23.03
C PHE A 230 -4.74 24.47 22.49
N PRO A 231 -4.65 24.29 21.16
CA PRO A 231 -4.46 22.97 20.52
C PRO A 231 -3.16 22.28 20.93
N LEU A 232 -2.12 23.05 21.31
CA LEU A 232 -0.82 22.52 21.69
C LEU A 232 -0.82 21.82 23.06
N THR A 233 -1.88 21.99 23.86
CA THR A 233 -2.04 21.28 25.14
C THR A 233 -2.21 19.77 24.96
N ASP A 234 -2.70 19.32 23.79
CA ASP A 234 -2.76 17.89 23.44
C ASP A 234 -1.36 17.31 23.11
N MET A 235 -0.35 18.15 22.82
CA MET A 235 1.04 17.71 22.65
C MET A 235 1.80 17.67 23.98
N LYS A 236 1.64 18.72 24.78
CA LYS A 236 2.22 18.84 26.13
C LYS A 236 1.21 19.58 27.01
N PRO A 237 0.78 18.99 28.16
CA PRO A 237 -0.30 19.57 28.99
C PRO A 237 -0.07 21.02 29.44
N TRP A 238 1.19 21.48 29.51
CA TRP A 238 1.57 22.83 29.93
C TRP A 238 1.60 23.87 28.78
N LEU A 239 1.45 23.47 27.51
CA LEU A 239 1.67 24.33 26.35
C LEU A 239 0.41 25.15 25.98
N TYR A 240 0.01 26.08 26.86
CA TYR A 240 -1.15 26.98 26.69
C TYR A 240 -0.86 28.16 25.78
N VAL A 241 -0.54 27.91 24.51
CA VAL A 241 -0.38 28.97 23.50
C VAL A 241 -1.74 29.21 22.82
N PRO A 242 -2.35 30.41 22.97
CA PRO A 242 -3.62 30.71 22.33
C PRO A 242 -3.43 30.84 20.82
N LEU A 243 -4.08 29.96 20.07
CA LEU A 243 -4.12 29.98 18.61
C LEU A 243 -5.59 29.97 18.18
N PRO A 244 -6.37 31.04 18.41
CA PRO A 244 -7.75 31.10 17.91
C PRO A 244 -7.75 31.05 16.37
N VAL A 245 -8.81 30.50 15.77
CA VAL A 245 -8.94 30.22 14.32
C VAL A 245 -7.97 29.15 13.81
N ILE A 246 -6.66 29.33 13.96
CA ILE A 246 -5.61 28.37 13.55
C ILE A 246 -5.68 27.08 14.37
N GLY A 247 -5.84 27.21 15.69
CA GLY A 247 -5.95 26.09 16.60
C GLY A 247 -7.27 25.34 16.47
N SER A 248 -8.32 25.99 15.96
CA SER A 248 -9.55 25.31 15.57
C SER A 248 -9.37 24.43 14.32
N ILE A 249 -8.34 24.65 13.49
CA ILE A 249 -8.03 23.76 12.37
C ILE A 249 -7.76 22.34 12.89
N TYR A 250 -7.07 22.17 14.01
CA TYR A 250 -6.74 20.83 14.54
C TYR A 250 -8.00 20.04 15.00
N PRO A 251 -8.89 20.55 15.88
CA PRO A 251 -10.13 19.87 16.26
C PRO A 251 -11.17 19.78 15.13
N LEU A 252 -11.28 20.80 14.27
CA LEU A 252 -12.21 20.76 13.15
C LEU A 252 -11.76 19.75 12.10
N THR A 253 -10.47 19.73 11.73
CA THR A 253 -9.97 18.73 10.77
C THR A 253 -9.95 17.34 11.36
N ARG A 254 -9.57 17.14 12.63
CA ARG A 254 -9.56 15.81 13.25
C ARG A 254 -10.96 15.31 13.64
N GLY A 255 -11.86 16.18 14.08
CA GLY A 255 -13.25 15.82 14.37
C GLY A 255 -14.09 15.54 13.12
N VAL A 256 -13.75 16.16 11.98
CA VAL A 256 -14.44 15.95 10.70
C VAL A 256 -13.78 14.85 9.86
N PHE A 257 -12.45 14.82 9.77
CA PHE A 257 -11.71 13.86 8.93
C PHE A 257 -11.14 12.68 9.71
N GLY A 258 -10.73 12.89 10.95
CA GLY A 258 -9.96 11.92 11.71
C GLY A 258 -8.60 11.60 11.08
N THR A 259 -7.74 10.92 11.83
CA THR A 259 -6.77 9.99 11.21
C THR A 259 -7.48 8.70 10.80
N PRO A 260 -6.88 7.80 10.00
CA PRO A 260 -7.44 6.47 9.78
C PRO A 260 -7.87 5.75 11.07
N GLU A 261 -7.17 6.01 12.17
CA GLU A 261 -7.45 5.55 13.55
C GLU A 261 -8.70 6.15 14.23
N ASP A 262 -9.27 7.24 13.71
CA ASP A 262 -10.40 7.91 14.34
C ASP A 262 -11.72 7.51 13.64
N LEU A 263 -12.76 7.16 14.42
CA LEU A 263 -14.07 6.68 13.95
C LEU A 263 -14.76 7.54 12.87
N PRO A 264 -14.67 8.88 12.89
CA PRO A 264 -15.24 9.71 11.82
C PRO A 264 -14.65 9.42 10.42
N HIS A 265 -13.45 8.83 10.36
CA HIS A 265 -12.73 8.59 9.12
C HIS A 265 -13.47 7.59 8.21
N PRO A 266 -13.64 7.91 6.91
CA PRO A 266 -14.32 7.06 5.93
C PRO A 266 -13.90 5.59 5.89
N LEU A 267 -12.60 5.28 5.89
CA LEU A 267 -12.11 3.90 5.83
C LEU A 267 -12.53 3.08 7.06
N TYR A 268 -12.63 3.73 8.20
CA TYR A 268 -13.06 3.11 9.45
C TYR A 268 -14.58 2.86 9.39
N LYS A 269 -15.37 3.86 8.98
CA LYS A 269 -16.81 3.67 8.76
C LYS A 269 -17.13 2.53 7.79
N ASP A 270 -16.37 2.41 6.71
CA ASP A 270 -16.52 1.31 5.75
C ASP A 270 -16.22 -0.06 6.37
N MET A 271 -15.20 -0.15 7.24
CA MET A 271 -14.90 -1.36 8.00
C MET A 271 -16.06 -1.76 8.91
N VAL A 272 -16.52 -0.81 9.74
CA VAL A 272 -17.61 -1.02 10.70
C VAL A 272 -18.86 -1.50 9.97
N LYS A 273 -19.26 -0.78 8.91
CA LYS A 273 -20.44 -1.13 8.12
C LYS A 273 -20.29 -2.50 7.46
N GLY A 274 -19.16 -2.77 6.81
CA GLY A 274 -18.94 -4.03 6.10
C GLY A 274 -19.00 -5.24 7.03
N ILE A 275 -18.40 -5.13 8.22
CA ILE A 275 -18.41 -6.19 9.23
C ILE A 275 -19.80 -6.36 9.83
N GLU A 276 -20.48 -5.28 10.23
CA GLU A 276 -21.85 -5.35 10.76
C GLU A 276 -22.82 -5.97 9.72
N ASP A 277 -22.69 -5.60 8.43
CA ASP A 277 -23.46 -6.18 7.34
C ASP A 277 -23.18 -7.68 7.14
N ALA A 278 -21.91 -8.10 7.23
CA ALA A 278 -21.52 -9.51 7.12
C ALA A 278 -22.06 -10.39 8.26
N MET A 279 -22.33 -9.80 9.43
CA MET A 279 -22.82 -10.48 10.64
C MET A 279 -24.34 -10.43 10.82
N ARG A 280 -25.03 -9.56 10.08
CA ARG A 280 -26.46 -9.22 10.27
C ARG A 280 -27.41 -10.43 10.37
N GLN A 281 -27.08 -11.56 9.72
CA GLN A 281 -27.93 -12.76 9.69
C GLN A 281 -27.93 -13.58 10.99
N HIS A 282 -27.06 -13.28 11.96
CA HIS A 282 -26.93 -14.06 13.21
C HIS A 282 -27.85 -13.59 14.34
N GLY A 283 -28.15 -12.29 14.39
CA GLY A 283 -28.79 -11.65 15.55
C GLY A 283 -27.78 -10.79 16.35
N PRO A 284 -28.07 -10.48 17.62
CA PRO A 284 -27.20 -9.65 18.47
C PRO A 284 -25.79 -10.21 18.67
N ILE A 285 -24.79 -9.38 18.40
CA ILE A 285 -23.37 -9.68 18.59
C ILE A 285 -22.79 -8.85 19.76
N VAL A 286 -21.82 -9.41 20.48
CA VAL A 286 -21.02 -8.69 21.48
C VAL A 286 -19.69 -8.26 20.86
N PHE A 287 -19.51 -6.97 20.61
CA PHE A 287 -18.27 -6.39 20.13
C PHE A 287 -17.39 -5.98 21.31
N VAL A 288 -16.11 -6.35 21.30
CA VAL A 288 -15.14 -5.99 22.34
C VAL A 288 -13.91 -5.32 21.73
N SER A 289 -13.42 -4.24 22.36
CA SER A 289 -12.36 -3.39 21.81
C SER A 289 -11.55 -2.61 22.85
N GLY A 290 -10.39 -2.05 22.45
CA GLY A 290 -9.40 -1.48 23.37
C GLY A 290 -8.72 -0.16 22.96
N HIS A 291 -8.97 0.40 21.77
CA HIS A 291 -8.27 1.59 21.26
C HIS A 291 -8.52 2.90 22.03
N ASP A 292 -9.77 3.14 22.44
CA ASP A 292 -10.07 4.35 23.23
C ASP A 292 -9.62 4.12 24.68
N HIS A 293 -8.79 5.04 25.21
CA HIS A 293 -8.23 4.98 26.56
C HIS A 293 -9.26 5.20 27.68
N THR A 294 -10.29 4.37 27.71
CA THR A 294 -11.56 4.53 28.43
C THR A 294 -12.23 3.16 28.64
N LEU A 295 -13.18 3.10 29.57
CA LEU A 295 -14.10 1.98 29.73
C LEU A 295 -15.51 2.42 29.32
N GLN A 296 -16.16 1.73 28.39
CA GLN A 296 -17.50 2.11 27.90
C GLN A 296 -18.39 0.88 27.65
N LEU A 297 -19.69 1.00 27.94
CA LEU A 297 -20.75 0.12 27.44
C LEU A 297 -21.70 0.91 26.56
N ILE A 298 -21.84 0.52 25.30
CA ILE A 298 -22.72 1.18 24.32
C ILE A 298 -23.67 0.14 23.74
N LYS A 299 -24.96 0.47 23.62
CA LYS A 299 -25.99 -0.39 23.01
C LYS A 299 -26.55 0.26 21.76
N ASP A 300 -26.39 -0.39 20.61
CA ASP A 300 -26.81 0.16 19.31
C ASP A 300 -27.28 -0.94 18.37
N GLU A 301 -28.41 -0.70 17.68
CA GLU A 301 -29.02 -1.60 16.68
C GLU A 301 -29.13 -3.08 17.13
N GLY A 302 -29.39 -3.31 18.42
CA GLY A 302 -29.50 -4.66 19.01
C GLY A 302 -28.17 -5.29 19.44
N ASN A 303 -27.03 -4.73 19.04
CA ASN A 303 -25.69 -5.18 19.44
C ASN A 303 -25.21 -4.52 20.74
N SER A 304 -24.24 -5.17 21.39
CA SER A 304 -23.55 -4.62 22.56
C SER A 304 -22.09 -4.33 22.23
N TYR A 305 -21.61 -3.13 22.54
CA TYR A 305 -20.24 -2.69 22.29
C TYR A 305 -19.55 -2.39 23.63
N VAL A 306 -18.52 -3.17 23.93
CA VAL A 306 -17.73 -3.09 25.16
C VAL A 306 -16.35 -2.54 24.80
N VAL A 307 -16.05 -1.34 25.28
CA VAL A 307 -14.71 -0.72 25.17
C VAL A 307 -14.00 -0.92 26.50
N SER A 308 -12.83 -1.54 26.47
CA SER A 308 -12.03 -1.87 27.65
C SER A 308 -10.57 -1.43 27.45
N GLY A 309 -10.35 -0.16 27.13
CA GLY A 309 -9.05 0.37 26.72
C GLY A 309 -8.31 1.18 27.78
N SER A 310 -8.65 1.10 29.06
CA SER A 310 -8.00 1.91 30.12
C SER A 310 -6.92 1.14 30.90
N GLY A 311 -6.07 0.38 30.20
CA GLY A 311 -5.08 -0.52 30.80
C GLY A 311 -3.90 0.18 31.49
N ALA A 312 -3.41 1.26 30.90
CA ALA A 312 -2.28 2.03 31.43
C ALA A 312 -2.46 3.55 31.29
N LYS A 313 -3.23 3.99 30.29
CA LYS A 313 -3.53 5.39 30.02
C LYS A 313 -5.00 5.68 30.26
N ASN A 314 -5.27 6.95 30.48
CA ASN A 314 -6.62 7.49 30.56
C ASN A 314 -6.79 8.66 29.61
N ASN A 315 -8.00 8.82 29.11
CA ASN A 315 -8.35 9.97 28.28
C ASN A 315 -9.82 10.33 28.41
N ARG A 316 -10.18 11.53 27.99
CA ARG A 316 -11.54 12.08 28.14
C ARG A 316 -12.59 11.21 27.42
N VAL A 317 -13.75 11.05 28.08
CA VAL A 317 -14.94 10.37 27.53
C VAL A 317 -16.20 11.14 27.90
N LYS A 318 -17.22 11.08 27.04
CA LYS A 318 -18.55 11.65 27.31
C LYS A 318 -19.58 10.53 27.45
N GLN A 319 -20.52 10.68 28.39
CA GLN A 319 -21.72 9.83 28.40
C GLN A 319 -22.65 10.24 27.25
N GLY A 320 -22.59 9.51 26.13
CA GLY A 320 -23.44 9.74 24.96
C GLY A 320 -24.84 9.13 25.10
N SER A 321 -25.72 9.40 24.12
CA SER A 321 -27.13 8.96 24.16
C SER A 321 -27.32 7.44 24.12
N LYS A 322 -26.39 6.70 23.51
CA LYS A 322 -26.38 5.23 23.46
C LYS A 322 -25.44 4.60 24.50
N SER A 323 -24.76 5.42 25.30
CA SER A 323 -23.84 4.98 26.34
C SER A 323 -24.60 4.62 27.61
N LEU A 324 -24.44 3.39 28.08
CA LEU A 324 -24.96 2.92 29.36
C LEU A 324 -23.94 3.14 30.49
N TYR A 325 -22.65 3.17 30.17
CA TYR A 325 -21.56 3.41 31.10
C TYR A 325 -20.35 4.00 30.37
N ALA A 326 -19.66 4.97 30.97
CA ALA A 326 -18.41 5.53 30.46
C ALA A 326 -17.55 6.08 31.61
N THR A 327 -16.27 5.69 31.67
CA THR A 327 -15.26 6.29 32.55
C THR A 327 -13.89 6.32 31.88
N CYS A 328 -13.01 7.19 32.37
CA CYS A 328 -11.60 7.25 32.00
C CYS A 328 -10.67 6.64 33.06
N ASP A 329 -11.19 6.08 34.14
CA ASP A 329 -10.36 5.49 35.18
C ASP A 329 -9.73 4.17 34.73
N ASN A 330 -8.49 3.92 35.16
CA ASN A 330 -7.77 2.69 34.81
C ASN A 330 -8.51 1.47 35.36
N GLY A 331 -8.75 0.48 34.51
CA GLY A 331 -9.54 -0.69 34.85
C GLY A 331 -9.72 -1.65 33.69
N PHE A 332 -10.58 -2.64 33.89
CA PHE A 332 -10.84 -3.71 32.91
C PHE A 332 -12.30 -4.16 32.94
N SER A 333 -12.70 -4.87 31.89
CA SER A 333 -14.08 -5.37 31.73
C SER A 333 -14.08 -6.90 31.71
N VAL A 334 -15.18 -7.51 32.12
CA VAL A 334 -15.34 -8.96 32.17
C VAL A 334 -16.71 -9.35 31.61
N LEU A 335 -16.72 -10.29 30.66
CA LEU A 335 -17.93 -10.96 30.21
C LEU A 335 -18.08 -12.27 30.97
N GLU A 336 -19.21 -12.46 31.62
CA GLU A 336 -19.58 -13.73 32.26
C GLU A 336 -20.75 -14.36 31.51
N VAL A 337 -20.50 -15.55 30.97
CA VAL A 337 -21.51 -16.40 30.35
C VAL A 337 -22.01 -17.35 31.42
N MET A 338 -23.29 -17.25 31.73
CA MET A 338 -23.96 -18.01 32.76
C MET A 338 -24.47 -19.35 32.21
N GLU A 339 -24.74 -20.33 33.08
CA GLU A 339 -25.31 -21.63 32.68
C GLU A 339 -26.69 -21.52 32.03
N ASP A 340 -27.48 -20.49 32.37
CA ASP A 340 -28.80 -20.25 31.81
C ASP A 340 -28.75 -19.56 30.43
N SER A 341 -27.57 -19.35 29.83
CA SER A 341 -27.35 -18.58 28.58
C SER A 341 -27.42 -17.06 28.71
N THR A 342 -27.52 -16.52 29.93
CA THR A 342 -27.38 -15.09 30.19
C THR A 342 -25.93 -14.64 29.99
N VAL A 343 -25.72 -13.49 29.35
CA VAL A 343 -24.40 -12.85 29.21
C VAL A 343 -24.38 -11.54 29.98
N ASN A 344 -23.55 -11.48 31.02
CA ASN A 344 -23.36 -10.28 31.83
C ASN A 344 -22.02 -9.61 31.51
N VAL A 345 -21.98 -8.28 31.60
CA VAL A 345 -20.74 -7.49 31.59
C VAL A 345 -20.53 -6.84 32.95
N GLN A 346 -19.28 -6.84 33.42
CA GLN A 346 -18.85 -6.18 34.64
C GLN A 346 -17.62 -5.32 34.36
N TYR A 347 -17.57 -4.12 34.96
CA TYR A 347 -16.42 -3.21 34.88
C TYR A 347 -15.77 -3.08 36.24
N TYR A 348 -14.45 -3.24 36.31
CA TYR A 348 -13.65 -3.12 37.53
C TYR A 348 -12.62 -2.00 37.38
N LEU A 349 -12.52 -1.14 38.40
CA LEU A 349 -11.49 -0.10 38.46
C LEU A 349 -10.29 -0.63 39.24
N ALA A 350 -9.08 -0.36 38.78
CA ALA A 350 -7.85 -0.85 39.39
C ALA A 350 -7.68 -0.36 40.85
N GLU A 351 -8.25 0.80 41.18
CA GLU A 351 -8.21 1.36 42.54
C GLU A 351 -9.17 0.65 43.52
N ASN A 352 -10.24 0.01 43.04
CA ASN A 352 -11.22 -0.68 43.89
C ASN A 352 -11.81 -1.92 43.22
N LEU A 353 -11.41 -3.10 43.73
CA LEU A 353 -11.78 -4.42 43.20
C LEU A 353 -12.84 -5.15 44.03
N SER A 354 -13.28 -4.58 45.16
CA SER A 354 -14.23 -5.22 46.08
C SER A 354 -15.56 -5.54 45.41
N GLN A 355 -16.05 -4.63 44.57
CA GLN A 355 -17.29 -4.75 43.79
C GLN A 355 -17.08 -4.15 42.39
N PRO A 356 -17.82 -4.61 41.37
CA PRO A 356 -17.77 -3.98 40.06
C PRO A 356 -18.28 -2.53 40.13
N ALA A 357 -17.60 -1.61 39.45
CA ALA A 357 -18.03 -0.22 39.33
C ALA A 357 -19.33 -0.09 38.49
N PHE A 358 -19.56 -1.05 37.59
CA PHE A 358 -20.78 -1.15 36.81
C PHE A 358 -21.05 -2.59 36.38
N THR A 359 -22.31 -3.00 36.33
CA THR A 359 -22.75 -4.33 35.86
C THR A 359 -24.00 -4.19 35.00
N ASN A 360 -24.11 -4.98 33.92
CA ASN A 360 -25.28 -5.00 33.06
C ASN A 360 -25.46 -6.38 32.39
N THR A 361 -26.70 -6.76 32.07
CA THR A 361 -27.01 -7.94 31.26
C THR A 361 -27.09 -7.56 29.78
N LEU A 362 -26.19 -8.09 28.96
CA LEU A 362 -26.07 -7.74 27.55
C LEU A 362 -27.19 -8.38 26.70
N LEU A 363 -27.32 -9.70 26.79
CA LEU A 363 -28.29 -10.51 26.07
C LEU A 363 -28.47 -11.90 26.69
N HIS A 364 -29.49 -12.62 26.23
CA HIS A 364 -29.73 -14.04 26.48
C HIS A 364 -29.69 -14.77 25.12
N TYR A 365 -28.59 -15.46 24.81
CA TYR A 365 -28.32 -15.84 23.40
C TYR A 365 -29.14 -17.04 22.91
N SER A 366 -29.76 -17.80 23.81
CA SER A 366 -30.65 -18.90 23.43
C SER A 366 -31.98 -18.41 22.81
N ASP A 367 -32.31 -17.13 22.96
CA ASP A 367 -33.50 -16.48 22.37
C ASP A 367 -33.43 -16.39 20.84
N PHE A 368 -32.23 -16.48 20.24
CA PHE A 368 -32.01 -16.25 18.80
C PHE A 368 -31.92 -17.54 17.98
N ASN A 369 -32.43 -18.67 18.49
CA ASN A 369 -32.41 -19.95 17.80
C ASN A 369 -33.42 -20.06 16.64
N ARG A 370 -32.96 -20.69 15.54
CA ARG A 370 -33.70 -21.34 14.42
C ARG A 370 -33.84 -20.55 13.11
N LEU A 371 -32.86 -20.74 12.21
CA LEU A 371 -33.12 -20.89 10.76
C LEU A 371 -32.21 -22.00 10.20
N GLY A 372 -32.62 -23.25 10.40
CA GLY A 372 -32.05 -24.37 9.67
C GLY A 372 -32.49 -24.30 8.22
N ILE A 373 -31.54 -24.29 7.28
CA ILE A 373 -31.85 -24.44 5.85
C ILE A 373 -32.40 -25.87 5.69
N LYS A 374 -33.67 -26.00 5.26
CA LYS A 374 -34.23 -27.29 4.84
C LYS A 374 -33.62 -27.66 3.50
N PHE A 375 -33.06 -28.87 3.40
CA PHE A 375 -32.32 -29.34 2.23
C PHE A 375 -33.09 -30.47 1.53
N THR A 376 -33.17 -30.41 0.22
CA THR A 376 -33.68 -31.46 -0.68
C THR A 376 -32.60 -31.82 -1.70
N GLN A 377 -32.44 -33.12 -1.95
CA GLN A 377 -31.50 -33.66 -2.94
C GLN A 377 -32.16 -33.66 -4.33
N PRO A 378 -31.43 -33.45 -5.43
CA PRO A 378 -31.95 -33.73 -6.77
C PRO A 378 -32.10 -35.25 -6.97
N ASP A 379 -33.27 -35.71 -7.41
CA ASP A 379 -33.61 -37.15 -7.48
C ASP A 379 -32.76 -37.95 -8.49
N THR A 380 -32.17 -37.31 -9.51
CA THR A 380 -31.24 -37.92 -10.47
C THR A 380 -30.29 -36.89 -11.10
N LEU A 381 -28.99 -37.20 -11.19
CA LEU A 381 -27.98 -36.38 -11.87
C LEU A 381 -27.60 -36.98 -13.25
N PRO A 382 -27.49 -36.19 -14.33
CA PRO A 382 -27.00 -36.69 -15.62
C PRO A 382 -25.51 -37.04 -15.55
N ALA A 383 -25.02 -37.91 -16.45
CA ALA A 383 -23.59 -38.27 -16.47
C ALA A 383 -22.69 -37.13 -16.96
N VAL A 384 -23.19 -36.31 -17.88
CA VAL A 384 -22.50 -35.20 -18.53
C VAL A 384 -23.49 -34.05 -18.72
N VAL A 385 -23.00 -32.81 -18.62
CA VAL A 385 -23.75 -31.61 -18.99
C VAL A 385 -23.01 -30.86 -20.09
N THR A 386 -23.73 -30.44 -21.12
CA THR A 386 -23.19 -29.62 -22.22
C THR A 386 -23.48 -28.15 -21.97
N LEU A 387 -22.44 -27.35 -21.76
CA LEU A 387 -22.57 -25.90 -21.61
C LEU A 387 -21.28 -25.17 -22.02
N PRO A 388 -21.33 -23.88 -22.37
CA PRO A 388 -20.13 -23.06 -22.55
C PRO A 388 -19.53 -22.66 -21.20
N ALA A 389 -18.24 -22.28 -21.18
CA ALA A 389 -17.59 -21.77 -19.98
C ALA A 389 -18.17 -20.41 -19.55
N ASP A 390 -18.32 -19.49 -20.51
CA ASP A 390 -18.99 -18.21 -20.32
C ASP A 390 -19.32 -17.54 -21.65
N THR A 391 -20.60 -17.27 -21.93
CA THR A 391 -21.02 -16.64 -23.18
C THR A 391 -20.91 -15.11 -23.18
N GLN A 392 -20.66 -14.49 -22.02
CA GLN A 392 -20.77 -13.03 -21.88
C GLN A 392 -19.78 -12.23 -22.74
N TYR A 393 -18.72 -12.87 -23.25
CA TYR A 393 -17.66 -12.18 -23.99
C TYR A 393 -17.85 -12.15 -25.52
N GLU A 394 -18.70 -13.00 -26.08
CA GLU A 394 -18.79 -13.18 -27.55
C GLU A 394 -19.70 -12.15 -28.23
N ASP A 395 -20.76 -11.71 -27.55
CA ASP A 395 -21.76 -10.79 -28.11
C ASP A 395 -21.28 -9.33 -28.09
N VAL A 396 -20.29 -9.02 -28.93
CA VAL A 396 -19.66 -7.69 -29.07
C VAL A 396 -19.47 -7.29 -30.54
N ASN A 397 -19.62 -6.00 -30.83
CA ASN A 397 -19.52 -5.46 -32.19
C ASN A 397 -18.07 -5.35 -32.72
N ASN A 398 -17.92 -5.09 -34.03
CA ASN A 398 -16.60 -5.02 -34.68
C ASN A 398 -15.69 -3.90 -34.15
N PHE A 399 -16.25 -2.77 -33.69
CA PHE A 399 -15.48 -1.69 -33.09
C PHE A 399 -14.89 -2.12 -31.73
N HIS A 400 -15.68 -2.81 -30.91
CA HIS A 400 -15.24 -3.40 -29.64
C HIS A 400 -14.10 -4.40 -29.87
N ARG A 401 -14.23 -5.28 -30.87
CA ARG A 401 -13.20 -6.26 -31.27
C ARG A 401 -11.93 -5.59 -31.80
N TRP A 402 -12.04 -4.51 -32.55
CA TRP A 402 -10.86 -3.72 -32.97
C TRP A 402 -10.15 -3.08 -31.78
N LEU A 403 -10.90 -2.57 -30.81
CA LEU A 403 -10.37 -1.76 -29.72
C LEU A 403 -9.83 -2.61 -28.54
N LEU A 404 -10.52 -3.68 -28.09
CA LEU A 404 -10.08 -4.65 -27.03
C LEU A 404 -9.46 -5.93 -27.57
N GLY A 405 -9.67 -6.25 -28.85
CA GLY A 405 -9.16 -7.46 -29.49
C GLY A 405 -10.18 -8.58 -29.59
N GLU A 406 -9.93 -9.49 -30.54
CA GLU A 406 -10.71 -10.72 -30.77
C GLU A 406 -10.57 -11.73 -29.60
N THR A 407 -9.39 -11.76 -28.98
CA THR A 407 -9.05 -12.61 -27.81
C THR A 407 -9.52 -14.07 -27.97
N TYR A 408 -9.85 -14.78 -26.88
CA TYR A 408 -10.38 -16.15 -26.89
C TYR A 408 -11.91 -16.21 -26.71
N ARG A 409 -12.66 -15.16 -27.07
CA ARG A 409 -14.11 -15.07 -26.84
C ARG A 409 -14.89 -16.28 -27.37
N LYS A 410 -14.54 -16.73 -28.58
CA LYS A 410 -15.12 -17.93 -29.21
C LYS A 410 -14.83 -19.21 -28.43
N VAL A 411 -13.67 -19.29 -27.77
CA VAL A 411 -13.31 -20.43 -26.92
C VAL A 411 -14.13 -20.43 -25.63
N TRP A 412 -14.36 -19.26 -25.04
CA TRP A 412 -15.21 -19.10 -23.86
C TRP A 412 -16.68 -19.46 -24.14
N ALA A 413 -17.20 -19.08 -25.31
CA ALA A 413 -18.57 -19.33 -25.73
C ALA A 413 -18.80 -20.71 -26.38
N ALA A 414 -17.75 -21.51 -26.61
CA ALA A 414 -17.88 -22.83 -27.19
C ALA A 414 -18.53 -23.82 -26.20
N PRO A 415 -19.67 -24.45 -26.55
CA PRO A 415 -20.27 -25.47 -25.70
C PRO A 415 -19.41 -26.73 -25.66
N LEU A 416 -19.12 -27.23 -24.46
CA LEU A 416 -18.35 -28.44 -24.21
C LEU A 416 -19.10 -29.39 -23.28
N ASN A 417 -18.71 -30.66 -23.33
CA ASN A 417 -19.23 -31.72 -22.48
C ASN A 417 -18.40 -31.80 -21.19
N PHE A 418 -19.04 -31.56 -20.04
CA PHE A 418 -18.41 -31.67 -18.72
C PHE A 418 -19.01 -32.82 -17.92
N PRO A 419 -18.19 -33.73 -17.37
CA PRO A 419 -18.67 -34.77 -16.46
C PRO A 419 -19.23 -34.17 -15.17
N VAL A 420 -20.30 -34.75 -14.65
CA VAL A 420 -20.94 -34.29 -13.41
C VAL A 420 -20.18 -34.83 -12.18
N LEU A 421 -19.72 -33.92 -11.30
CA LEU A 421 -19.06 -34.26 -10.05
C LEU A 421 -20.08 -34.43 -8.93
N ASN A 422 -20.22 -35.65 -8.42
CA ASN A 422 -20.98 -35.93 -7.19
C ASN A 422 -20.02 -36.02 -5.99
N LEU A 423 -20.07 -35.04 -5.09
CA LEU A 423 -19.15 -34.98 -3.94
C LEU A 423 -19.21 -36.23 -3.04
N ARG A 424 -20.34 -36.95 -2.98
CA ARG A 424 -20.49 -38.13 -2.14
C ARG A 424 -19.85 -39.39 -2.73
N THR A 425 -19.70 -39.44 -4.06
CA THR A 425 -19.25 -40.65 -4.78
C THR A 425 -18.03 -40.44 -5.67
N ALA A 426 -17.57 -39.19 -5.87
CA ALA A 426 -16.44 -38.87 -6.74
C ALA A 426 -15.12 -39.55 -6.34
N LYS A 427 -14.98 -39.92 -5.07
CA LYS A 427 -13.88 -40.71 -4.50
C LYS A 427 -14.45 -41.75 -3.53
N PRO A 428 -13.75 -42.86 -3.26
CA PRO A 428 -14.14 -43.79 -2.20
C PRO A 428 -14.37 -43.03 -0.88
N GLY A 429 -15.56 -43.16 -0.29
CA GLY A 429 -15.94 -42.43 0.93
C GLY A 429 -16.36 -40.96 0.74
N GLY A 430 -16.32 -40.43 -0.48
CA GLY A 430 -16.71 -39.05 -0.82
C GLY A 430 -15.63 -38.00 -0.57
N LEU A 431 -15.94 -36.76 -0.93
CA LEU A 431 -15.15 -35.55 -0.75
C LEU A 431 -15.79 -34.65 0.30
N THR A 432 -14.99 -34.20 1.26
CA THR A 432 -15.41 -33.26 2.31
C THR A 432 -14.89 -31.87 2.00
N ILE A 433 -15.73 -30.85 2.18
CA ILE A 433 -15.33 -29.44 2.03
C ILE A 433 -14.56 -29.02 3.28
N LEU A 434 -13.28 -28.73 3.12
CA LEU A 434 -12.44 -28.24 4.21
C LEU A 434 -12.66 -26.74 4.44
N GLN A 435 -12.66 -25.95 3.36
CA GLN A 435 -12.79 -24.50 3.40
C GLN A 435 -13.16 -23.96 2.01
N ARG A 436 -13.78 -22.79 2.00
CA ARG A 436 -13.78 -21.93 0.81
C ARG A 436 -12.42 -21.25 0.67
N GLY A 437 -11.98 -21.09 -0.57
CA GLY A 437 -10.95 -20.16 -0.95
C GLY A 437 -11.39 -19.36 -2.18
N GLY A 438 -10.42 -18.76 -2.84
CA GLY A 438 -10.64 -18.04 -4.09
C GLY A 438 -9.60 -16.93 -4.18
N GLY A 439 -9.12 -16.67 -5.39
CA GLY A 439 -8.26 -15.51 -5.64
C GLY A 439 -9.08 -14.33 -6.16
N MET A 440 -8.38 -13.31 -6.67
CA MET A 440 -9.00 -12.08 -7.20
C MET A 440 -10.03 -12.28 -8.34
N GLN A 441 -10.05 -13.46 -8.97
CA GLN A 441 -10.89 -13.75 -10.14
C GLN A 441 -11.71 -15.04 -10.03
N THR A 442 -11.53 -15.90 -9.02
CA THR A 442 -12.20 -17.22 -8.94
C THR A 442 -12.77 -17.48 -7.57
N ARG A 443 -13.83 -18.29 -7.52
CA ARG A 443 -14.32 -18.92 -6.28
C ARG A 443 -13.73 -20.31 -6.21
N SER A 444 -13.20 -20.73 -5.07
CA SER A 444 -12.66 -22.09 -4.93
C SER A 444 -13.14 -22.81 -3.68
N LEU A 445 -13.20 -24.14 -3.76
CA LEU A 445 -13.33 -25.02 -2.60
C LEU A 445 -12.07 -25.87 -2.49
N ARG A 446 -11.59 -26.01 -1.25
CA ARG A 446 -10.61 -27.02 -0.89
C ARG A 446 -11.36 -28.24 -0.39
N LEU A 447 -11.14 -29.36 -1.06
CA LEU A 447 -11.80 -30.63 -0.79
C LEU A 447 -10.76 -31.63 -0.29
N ALA A 448 -11.17 -32.61 0.51
CA ALA A 448 -10.34 -33.75 0.86
C ALA A 448 -11.12 -35.05 0.74
N ASP A 449 -10.45 -36.10 0.26
CA ASP A 449 -10.99 -37.46 0.34
C ASP A 449 -10.70 -38.11 1.71
N THR A 450 -11.23 -39.31 1.93
CA THR A 450 -11.06 -40.03 3.20
C THR A 450 -9.63 -40.49 3.45
N ALA A 451 -8.75 -40.49 2.44
CA ALA A 451 -7.33 -40.77 2.59
C ALA A 451 -6.52 -39.51 2.93
N GLY A 452 -7.17 -38.34 3.01
CA GLY A 452 -6.55 -37.06 3.31
C GLY A 452 -5.88 -36.40 2.09
N VAL A 453 -6.08 -36.91 0.87
CA VAL A 453 -5.60 -36.24 -0.34
C VAL A 453 -6.48 -35.03 -0.61
N GLU A 454 -5.85 -33.88 -0.79
CA GLU A 454 -6.54 -32.61 -0.98
C GLU A 454 -6.66 -32.25 -2.46
N TYR A 455 -7.81 -31.70 -2.82
CA TYR A 455 -8.13 -31.25 -4.16
C TYR A 455 -8.52 -29.77 -4.14
N ALA A 456 -8.17 -29.06 -5.20
CA ALA A 456 -8.62 -27.70 -5.44
C ALA A 456 -9.69 -27.72 -6.54
N MET A 457 -10.86 -27.15 -6.22
CA MET A 457 -11.94 -26.98 -7.18
C MET A 457 -12.18 -25.48 -7.39
N ARG A 458 -11.85 -24.96 -8.58
CA ARG A 458 -11.82 -23.52 -8.88
C ARG A 458 -12.82 -23.20 -9.98
N SER A 459 -13.63 -22.15 -9.82
CA SER A 459 -14.61 -21.75 -10.83
C SER A 459 -13.93 -21.45 -12.16
N LEU A 460 -14.43 -22.04 -13.24
CA LEU A 460 -13.96 -21.72 -14.59
C LEU A 460 -14.39 -20.31 -14.97
N LYS A 461 -15.65 -19.98 -14.68
CA LYS A 461 -16.18 -18.62 -14.73
C LYS A 461 -15.43 -17.71 -13.77
N LYS A 462 -15.08 -16.51 -14.25
CA LYS A 462 -14.28 -15.53 -13.52
C LYS A 462 -15.11 -14.36 -13.02
N TYR A 463 -14.82 -13.94 -11.79
CA TYR A 463 -15.50 -12.90 -11.03
C TYR A 463 -14.47 -11.85 -10.56
N PRO A 464 -13.96 -11.00 -11.46
CA PRO A 464 -12.82 -10.11 -11.21
C PRO A 464 -13.16 -8.88 -10.34
N LEU A 465 -14.35 -8.83 -9.74
CA LEU A 465 -14.80 -7.66 -8.97
C LEU A 465 -13.79 -7.30 -7.86
N VAL A 466 -13.18 -8.33 -7.26
CA VAL A 466 -12.13 -8.20 -6.24
C VAL A 466 -10.82 -7.67 -6.85
N ALA A 467 -10.46 -8.09 -8.07
CA ALA A 467 -9.27 -7.64 -8.81
C ALA A 467 -9.29 -6.14 -9.20
N ILE A 468 -10.47 -5.52 -9.19
CA ILE A 468 -10.64 -4.12 -9.59
C ILE A 468 -10.58 -3.25 -8.32
N PRO A 469 -9.74 -2.20 -8.27
CA PRO A 469 -9.71 -1.27 -7.14
C PRO A 469 -11.12 -0.75 -6.81
N PRO A 470 -11.52 -0.59 -5.53
CA PRO A 470 -12.89 -0.22 -5.15
C PRO A 470 -13.44 1.00 -5.90
N LEU A 471 -12.60 2.02 -6.13
CA LEU A 471 -12.94 3.23 -6.89
C LEU A 471 -13.32 2.98 -8.36
N LEU A 472 -12.91 1.84 -8.91
CA LEU A 472 -13.13 1.43 -10.30
C LEU A 472 -14.19 0.33 -10.44
N ARG A 473 -14.62 -0.33 -9.35
CA ARG A 473 -15.57 -1.47 -9.38
C ARG A 473 -16.95 -1.09 -9.93
N GLU A 474 -17.41 0.12 -9.64
CA GLU A 474 -18.69 0.65 -10.14
C GLU A 474 -18.56 1.34 -11.51
N THR A 475 -17.39 1.28 -12.14
CA THR A 475 -17.11 1.93 -13.43
C THR A 475 -17.04 0.89 -14.56
N ILE A 476 -16.97 1.36 -15.80
CA ILE A 476 -16.73 0.48 -16.97
C ILE A 476 -15.36 -0.20 -16.93
N ALA A 477 -14.43 0.23 -16.06
CA ALA A 477 -13.22 -0.56 -15.84
C ALA A 477 -13.57 -1.97 -15.37
N ARG A 478 -14.70 -2.14 -14.66
CA ARG A 478 -15.23 -3.47 -14.37
C ARG A 478 -15.57 -4.23 -15.64
N GLU A 479 -16.29 -3.61 -16.57
CA GLU A 479 -16.68 -4.23 -17.85
C GLU A 479 -15.45 -4.50 -18.73
N VAL A 480 -14.47 -3.60 -18.77
CA VAL A 480 -13.21 -3.78 -19.52
C VAL A 480 -12.35 -4.88 -18.89
N VAL A 481 -12.17 -4.89 -17.56
CA VAL A 481 -11.42 -5.96 -16.89
C VAL A 481 -12.15 -7.29 -17.02
N GLN A 482 -13.48 -7.29 -16.87
CA GLN A 482 -14.32 -8.47 -17.12
C GLN A 482 -14.11 -8.96 -18.54
N ASP A 483 -14.22 -8.08 -19.53
CA ASP A 483 -14.01 -8.40 -20.94
C ASP A 483 -12.60 -8.94 -21.20
N GLN A 484 -11.57 -8.34 -20.61
CA GLN A 484 -10.18 -8.77 -20.79
C GLN A 484 -9.88 -10.11 -20.12
N ILE A 485 -10.80 -10.71 -19.34
CA ILE A 485 -10.69 -12.15 -18.98
C ILE A 485 -10.69 -13.02 -20.23
N SER A 486 -11.41 -12.61 -21.29
CA SER A 486 -11.43 -13.34 -22.56
C SER A 486 -10.05 -13.43 -23.22
N ALA A 487 -9.06 -12.63 -22.80
CA ALA A 487 -7.68 -12.70 -23.27
C ALA A 487 -6.91 -13.91 -22.71
N ALA A 488 -7.35 -14.51 -21.61
CA ALA A 488 -6.81 -15.76 -21.09
C ALA A 488 -7.50 -16.97 -21.75
N ASN A 489 -6.75 -18.04 -22.00
CA ASN A 489 -7.32 -19.29 -22.49
C ASN A 489 -7.87 -20.11 -21.30
N PRO A 490 -9.19 -20.33 -21.18
CA PRO A 490 -9.80 -20.98 -20.02
C PRO A 490 -9.34 -22.44 -19.83
N TYR A 491 -8.86 -23.09 -20.88
CA TYR A 491 -8.47 -24.49 -20.88
C TYR A 491 -6.94 -24.70 -20.88
N ALA A 492 -6.15 -23.61 -20.78
CA ALA A 492 -4.70 -23.63 -20.84
C ALA A 492 -4.01 -24.69 -19.95
N PRO A 493 -4.49 -24.98 -18.71
CA PRO A 493 -3.86 -25.99 -17.86
C PRO A 493 -3.66 -27.37 -18.54
N LEU A 494 -4.56 -27.77 -19.44
CA LEU A 494 -4.46 -29.06 -20.15
C LEU A 494 -3.19 -29.14 -21.01
N ALA A 495 -2.93 -28.12 -21.82
CA ALA A 495 -1.74 -28.06 -22.67
C ALA A 495 -0.45 -27.85 -21.84
N VAL A 496 -0.54 -27.07 -20.75
CA VAL A 496 0.62 -26.82 -19.88
C VAL A 496 1.06 -28.10 -19.17
N ALA A 497 0.13 -28.96 -18.73
CA ALA A 497 0.46 -30.24 -18.11
C ALA A 497 1.32 -31.12 -19.04
N VAL A 498 0.97 -31.22 -20.33
CA VAL A 498 1.75 -31.98 -21.33
C VAL A 498 3.16 -31.43 -21.50
N LEU A 499 3.30 -30.09 -21.57
CA LEU A 499 4.60 -29.44 -21.72
C LEU A 499 5.46 -29.57 -20.44
N ALA A 500 4.83 -29.50 -19.26
CA ALA A 500 5.49 -29.66 -17.97
C ALA A 500 6.02 -31.09 -17.78
N GLU A 501 5.21 -32.10 -18.11
CA GLU A 501 5.61 -33.51 -18.09
C GLU A 501 6.85 -33.74 -18.98
N ALA A 502 6.80 -33.28 -20.23
CA ALA A 502 7.92 -33.40 -21.18
C ALA A 502 9.21 -32.73 -20.66
N ALA A 503 9.08 -31.62 -19.93
CA ALA A 503 10.19 -30.89 -19.32
C ALA A 503 10.57 -31.43 -17.92
N LYS A 504 9.90 -32.46 -17.39
CA LYS A 504 10.08 -32.97 -16.02
C LYS A 504 9.96 -31.87 -14.97
N ILE A 505 8.90 -31.08 -15.08
CA ILE A 505 8.52 -30.05 -14.11
C ILE A 505 7.29 -30.58 -13.36
N PRO A 506 7.26 -30.58 -12.02
CA PRO A 506 6.09 -31.02 -11.26
C PRO A 506 4.82 -30.29 -11.72
N HIS A 507 3.74 -31.03 -11.96
CA HIS A 507 2.45 -30.49 -12.38
C HIS A 507 1.29 -31.34 -11.87
N THR A 508 0.11 -30.74 -11.76
CA THR A 508 -1.16 -31.39 -11.39
C THR A 508 -1.82 -32.04 -12.60
N ASN A 509 -2.93 -32.77 -12.39
CA ASN A 509 -3.73 -33.36 -13.45
C ASN A 509 -5.06 -32.58 -13.59
N PRO A 510 -5.07 -31.46 -14.34
CA PRO A 510 -6.25 -30.61 -14.45
C PRO A 510 -7.37 -31.31 -15.22
N THR A 511 -8.57 -31.31 -14.66
CA THR A 511 -9.81 -31.77 -15.31
C THR A 511 -10.91 -30.73 -15.12
N PHE A 512 -11.90 -30.70 -16.01
CA PHE A 512 -13.05 -29.79 -15.89
C PHE A 512 -14.31 -30.58 -15.59
N VAL A 513 -15.07 -30.14 -14.58
CA VAL A 513 -16.25 -30.85 -14.08
C VAL A 513 -17.41 -29.89 -13.86
N TYR A 514 -18.65 -30.40 -13.97
CA TYR A 514 -19.86 -29.68 -13.60
C TYR A 514 -20.30 -30.06 -12.18
N LEU A 515 -20.55 -29.08 -11.32
CA LEU A 515 -21.02 -29.30 -9.95
C LEU A 515 -22.49 -28.88 -9.84
N PRO A 516 -23.44 -29.81 -9.63
CA PRO A 516 -24.85 -29.48 -9.44
C PRO A 516 -25.09 -28.86 -8.05
N LYS A 517 -26.21 -28.15 -7.89
CA LYS A 517 -26.73 -27.79 -6.56
C LYS A 517 -27.05 -29.07 -5.78
N ASP A 518 -26.22 -29.37 -4.79
CA ASP A 518 -26.39 -30.52 -3.89
C ASP A 518 -26.31 -30.08 -2.41
N THR A 519 -27.07 -30.77 -1.57
CA THR A 519 -27.05 -30.67 -0.10
C THR A 519 -25.66 -30.82 0.52
N ALA A 520 -24.77 -31.60 -0.09
CA ALA A 520 -23.39 -31.79 0.33
C ALA A 520 -22.59 -30.47 0.33
N LEU A 521 -23.05 -29.45 -0.39
CA LEU A 521 -22.46 -28.11 -0.37
C LEU A 521 -22.79 -27.30 0.90
N GLY A 522 -23.81 -27.68 1.67
CA GLY A 522 -24.22 -26.99 2.89
C GLY A 522 -24.41 -25.48 2.67
N ILE A 523 -23.64 -24.65 3.36
CA ILE A 523 -23.67 -23.17 3.23
C ILE A 523 -23.19 -22.67 1.86
N TYR A 524 -22.48 -23.49 1.09
CA TYR A 524 -21.84 -23.12 -0.17
C TYR A 524 -22.75 -23.32 -1.40
N VAL A 525 -23.95 -23.89 -1.24
CA VAL A 525 -24.83 -24.31 -2.35
C VAL A 525 -25.18 -23.18 -3.32
N ASN A 526 -25.39 -21.96 -2.82
CA ASN A 526 -25.74 -20.81 -3.66
C ASN A 526 -24.53 -20.21 -4.39
N ASP A 527 -23.33 -20.44 -3.87
CA ASP A 527 -22.10 -19.88 -4.44
C ASP A 527 -21.40 -20.83 -5.42
N PHE A 528 -21.64 -22.14 -5.28
CA PHE A 528 -20.92 -23.19 -6.01
C PHE A 528 -21.80 -24.15 -6.82
N GLY A 529 -23.11 -24.16 -6.62
CA GLY A 529 -23.97 -25.08 -7.35
C GLY A 529 -24.36 -24.59 -8.74
N ASN A 530 -24.43 -25.52 -9.69
CA ASN A 530 -24.79 -25.36 -11.11
C ASN A 530 -23.78 -24.58 -11.97
N ASP A 531 -22.48 -24.84 -11.81
CA ASP A 531 -21.42 -24.19 -12.61
C ASP A 531 -20.29 -25.18 -12.95
N VAL A 532 -19.34 -24.75 -13.79
CA VAL A 532 -18.16 -25.52 -14.22
C VAL A 532 -16.92 -25.13 -13.41
N TYR A 533 -16.15 -26.14 -13.05
CA TYR A 533 -14.96 -26.00 -12.22
C TYR A 533 -13.76 -26.71 -12.83
N LEU A 534 -12.59 -26.09 -12.72
CA LEU A 534 -11.31 -26.79 -12.77
C LEU A 534 -11.18 -27.61 -11.48
N PHE A 535 -10.98 -28.91 -11.61
CA PHE A 535 -10.77 -29.86 -10.53
C PHE A 535 -9.42 -30.56 -10.71
N GLU A 536 -8.55 -30.41 -9.73
CA GLU A 536 -7.19 -30.93 -9.73
C GLU A 536 -6.71 -31.22 -8.31
N GLU A 537 -5.66 -32.03 -8.18
CA GLU A 537 -4.95 -32.18 -6.92
C GLU A 537 -4.45 -30.82 -6.43
N ARG A 538 -4.57 -30.54 -5.13
CA ARG A 538 -4.11 -29.26 -4.58
C ARG A 538 -2.60 -29.06 -4.76
N GLU A 539 -1.87 -30.16 -4.66
CA GLU A 539 -0.42 -30.24 -4.84
C GLU A 539 -0.14 -31.48 -5.70
N PRO A 540 0.78 -31.40 -6.67
CA PRO A 540 1.16 -32.57 -7.45
C PRO A 540 1.83 -33.62 -6.58
N VAL A 541 1.81 -34.88 -7.00
CA VAL A 541 2.50 -35.96 -6.31
C VAL A 541 4.01 -35.76 -6.47
N THR A 542 4.69 -35.33 -5.41
CA THR A 542 6.15 -35.14 -5.38
C THR A 542 6.78 -36.16 -4.43
N GLY A 543 7.56 -37.11 -4.97
CA GLY A 543 8.32 -38.09 -4.17
C GLY A 543 7.48 -38.93 -3.20
N GLU A 544 8.09 -39.36 -2.09
CA GLU A 544 7.45 -40.13 -1.01
C GLU A 544 6.56 -39.23 -0.11
N ARG A 545 5.45 -38.69 -0.67
CA ARG A 545 4.38 -37.99 0.07
C ARG A 545 4.85 -36.95 1.11
N GLU A 546 5.87 -36.16 0.79
CA GLU A 546 6.36 -35.11 1.69
C GLU A 546 5.48 -33.85 1.67
N LYS A 547 5.42 -33.18 2.82
CA LYS A 547 4.80 -31.87 3.03
C LYS A 547 5.41 -30.82 2.10
N THR A 548 4.59 -30.10 1.33
CA THR A 548 5.07 -28.93 0.57
C THR A 548 5.12 -27.66 1.44
N TYR A 549 5.99 -26.73 1.07
CA TYR A 549 6.22 -25.45 1.74
C TYR A 549 5.83 -24.28 0.82
N ASN A 550 5.35 -23.18 1.39
CA ASN A 550 5.19 -21.93 0.64
C ASN A 550 6.56 -21.23 0.45
N THR A 551 6.64 -20.29 -0.48
CA THR A 551 7.87 -19.55 -0.78
C THR A 551 8.41 -18.77 0.42
N LEU A 552 7.56 -18.12 1.22
CA LEU A 552 8.02 -17.33 2.38
C LEU A 552 8.69 -18.20 3.45
N LYS A 553 8.15 -19.40 3.71
CA LYS A 553 8.73 -20.39 4.62
C LYS A 553 10.05 -20.94 4.10
N VAL A 554 10.18 -21.14 2.79
CA VAL A 554 11.47 -21.53 2.19
C VAL A 554 12.48 -20.41 2.32
N VAL A 555 12.10 -19.16 2.02
CA VAL A 555 12.94 -17.97 2.22
C VAL A 555 13.42 -17.86 3.67
N ASP A 556 12.51 -17.98 4.65
CA ASP A 556 12.85 -17.95 6.07
C ASP A 556 13.82 -19.08 6.45
N LYS A 557 13.67 -20.29 5.88
CA LYS A 557 14.55 -21.43 6.15
C LYS A 557 15.95 -21.28 5.56
N ILE A 558 16.05 -20.92 4.27
CA ILE A 558 17.36 -20.76 3.59
C ILE A 558 18.14 -19.57 4.12
N GLN A 559 17.48 -18.57 4.70
CA GLN A 559 18.15 -17.46 5.39
C GLN A 559 18.49 -17.79 6.84
N ALA A 560 17.82 -18.75 7.47
CA ALA A 560 18.08 -19.10 8.86
C ALA A 560 19.25 -20.07 9.04
N ASP A 561 19.53 -20.92 8.05
CA ASP A 561 20.54 -21.98 8.19
C ASP A 561 21.14 -22.41 6.84
N ASN A 562 22.47 -22.58 6.84
CA ASN A 562 23.31 -22.93 5.69
C ASN A 562 23.28 -24.42 5.30
N ASP A 563 22.43 -25.23 5.94
CA ASP A 563 22.07 -26.58 5.52
C ASP A 563 20.83 -26.65 4.60
N TYR A 564 20.16 -25.52 4.34
CA TYR A 564 19.01 -25.43 3.42
C TYR A 564 19.36 -24.66 2.15
N LEU A 565 19.25 -25.31 0.99
CA LEU A 565 19.54 -24.70 -0.32
C LEU A 565 18.36 -24.82 -1.28
N VAL A 566 18.37 -24.03 -2.35
CA VAL A 566 17.40 -24.13 -3.46
C VAL A 566 18.10 -24.66 -4.70
N ASP A 567 17.50 -25.65 -5.37
CA ASP A 567 18.01 -26.07 -6.68
C ASP A 567 17.65 -25.06 -7.78
N GLN A 568 18.53 -24.08 -7.99
CA GLN A 568 18.30 -22.99 -8.96
C GLN A 568 18.17 -23.51 -10.41
N LYS A 569 18.73 -24.69 -10.73
CA LYS A 569 18.62 -25.30 -12.07
C LYS A 569 17.19 -25.75 -12.37
N SER A 570 16.49 -26.35 -11.40
CA SER A 570 15.08 -26.69 -11.50
C SER A 570 14.20 -25.45 -11.53
N VAL A 571 14.57 -24.40 -10.77
CA VAL A 571 13.90 -23.08 -10.87
C VAL A 571 14.01 -22.53 -12.29
N LEU A 572 15.22 -22.51 -12.86
CA LEU A 572 15.43 -22.03 -14.23
C LEU A 572 14.60 -22.84 -15.23
N ARG A 573 14.56 -24.17 -15.10
CA ARG A 573 13.75 -25.02 -15.98
C ARG A 573 12.26 -24.67 -15.93
N ALA A 574 11.70 -24.49 -14.74
CA ALA A 574 10.31 -24.06 -14.58
C ALA A 574 10.06 -22.67 -15.19
N ARG A 575 10.98 -21.73 -14.96
CA ARG A 575 10.91 -20.38 -15.53
C ARG A 575 11.05 -20.37 -17.05
N LEU A 576 11.83 -21.27 -17.65
CA LEU A 576 11.89 -21.44 -19.10
C LEU A 576 10.52 -21.83 -19.66
N LEU A 577 9.81 -22.78 -19.02
CA LEU A 577 8.45 -23.13 -19.42
C LEU A 577 7.50 -21.94 -19.33
N ASP A 578 7.49 -21.23 -18.19
CA ASP A 578 6.63 -20.08 -17.96
C ASP A 578 6.83 -18.99 -19.03
N ASN A 579 8.10 -18.67 -19.33
CA ASN A 579 8.43 -17.71 -20.39
C ASN A 579 8.05 -18.27 -21.77
N TYR A 580 8.21 -19.57 -22.02
CA TYR A 580 7.86 -20.21 -23.29
C TYR A 580 6.36 -20.15 -23.59
N ILE A 581 5.51 -20.38 -22.58
CA ILE A 581 4.04 -20.29 -22.70
C ILE A 581 3.48 -18.88 -22.47
N MET A 582 4.35 -17.91 -22.14
CA MET A 582 4.00 -16.52 -21.83
C MET A 582 2.98 -16.40 -20.68
N ASP A 583 3.22 -17.15 -19.60
CA ASP A 583 2.49 -17.02 -18.33
C ASP A 583 3.05 -15.82 -17.55
N TYR A 584 2.34 -14.68 -17.58
CA TYR A 584 2.85 -13.40 -17.07
C TYR A 584 2.74 -13.25 -15.55
N ASP A 585 1.91 -14.07 -14.89
CA ASP A 585 1.49 -13.87 -13.51
C ASP A 585 2.21 -14.79 -12.52
N ARG A 586 3.55 -14.74 -12.56
CA ARG A 586 4.40 -15.61 -11.72
C ARG A 586 4.91 -14.82 -10.51
N HIS A 587 4.17 -14.87 -9.41
CA HIS A 587 4.53 -14.29 -8.11
C HIS A 587 4.66 -15.39 -7.03
N ASP A 588 5.09 -15.04 -5.80
CA ASP A 588 5.53 -16.02 -4.77
C ASP A 588 4.48 -17.06 -4.37
N ASP A 589 3.18 -16.74 -4.43
CA ASP A 589 2.07 -17.65 -4.10
C ASP A 589 1.83 -18.72 -5.18
N GLN A 590 2.37 -18.51 -6.39
CA GLN A 590 2.27 -19.47 -7.51
C GLN A 590 3.34 -20.56 -7.49
N TRP A 591 4.03 -20.67 -6.37
CA TRP A 591 5.08 -21.65 -6.13
C TRP A 591 4.88 -22.32 -4.78
N ARG A 592 4.94 -23.65 -4.83
CA ARG A 592 5.12 -24.52 -3.69
C ARG A 592 6.49 -25.16 -3.79
N TRP A 593 6.93 -25.78 -2.71
CA TRP A 593 8.28 -26.35 -2.67
C TRP A 593 8.24 -27.69 -1.97
N PHE A 594 8.84 -28.71 -2.55
CA PHE A 594 9.16 -29.95 -1.83
C PHE A 594 10.63 -29.96 -1.46
N ARG A 595 10.98 -30.79 -0.50
CA ARG A 595 12.33 -30.88 0.06
C ARG A 595 12.88 -32.28 -0.21
N GLU A 596 14.18 -32.36 -0.49
CA GLU A 596 14.91 -33.64 -0.47
C GLU A 596 16.27 -33.46 0.20
N LYS A 597 16.70 -34.48 0.95
CA LYS A 597 17.98 -34.45 1.64
C LYS A 597 19.07 -35.15 0.84
N HIS A 598 20.13 -34.41 0.50
CA HIS A 598 21.29 -34.89 -0.26
C HIS A 598 22.57 -34.66 0.53
N LYS A 599 23.26 -35.74 0.94
CA LYS A 599 24.55 -35.69 1.68
C LYS A 599 24.54 -34.76 2.91
N GLY A 600 23.43 -34.72 3.64
CA GLY A 600 23.28 -33.89 4.84
C GLY A 600 22.68 -32.50 4.61
N VAL A 601 22.57 -32.04 3.36
CA VAL A 601 21.97 -30.76 2.96
C VAL A 601 20.55 -30.97 2.45
N ASP A 602 19.62 -30.14 2.90
CA ASP A 602 18.23 -30.14 2.44
C ASP A 602 18.07 -29.20 1.23
N TYR A 603 17.66 -29.74 0.08
CA TYR A 603 17.39 -28.99 -1.15
C TYR A 603 15.89 -28.77 -1.34
N TYR A 604 15.50 -27.53 -1.62
CA TYR A 604 14.15 -27.17 -2.02
C TYR A 604 14.02 -27.13 -3.55
N TYR A 605 13.00 -27.80 -4.04
CA TYR A 605 12.66 -27.88 -5.46
C TYR A 605 11.32 -27.18 -5.74
N PRO A 606 11.22 -26.39 -6.82
CA PRO A 606 10.02 -25.63 -7.13
C PRO A 606 8.91 -26.52 -7.66
N VAL A 607 7.70 -26.24 -7.20
CA VAL A 607 6.44 -26.84 -7.63
C VAL A 607 5.54 -25.71 -8.14
N PRO A 608 5.55 -25.43 -9.45
CA PRO A 608 4.69 -24.42 -10.02
C PRO A 608 3.21 -24.81 -9.88
N ARG A 609 2.37 -23.86 -9.47
CA ARG A 609 0.91 -23.98 -9.50
C ARG A 609 0.29 -22.85 -10.33
N ASP A 610 -1.02 -22.95 -10.52
CA ASP A 610 -1.89 -21.96 -11.16
C ASP A 610 -1.45 -21.53 -12.57
N ARG A 611 -2.08 -22.11 -13.58
CA ARG A 611 -1.73 -21.94 -15.00
C ARG A 611 -2.79 -21.17 -15.78
N ASP A 612 -3.60 -20.39 -15.08
CA ASP A 612 -4.75 -19.68 -15.65
C ASP A 612 -4.37 -18.54 -16.61
N GLN A 613 -3.14 -18.01 -16.53
CA GLN A 613 -2.63 -16.93 -17.39
C GLN A 613 -1.70 -17.41 -18.52
N ALA A 614 -1.54 -18.72 -18.68
CA ALA A 614 -0.77 -19.28 -19.78
C ALA A 614 -1.45 -18.99 -21.14
N PHE A 615 -0.63 -18.72 -22.16
CA PHE A 615 -1.08 -18.36 -23.51
C PHE A 615 -1.98 -17.11 -23.60
N PHE A 616 -1.93 -16.21 -22.60
CA PHE A 616 -2.67 -14.94 -22.60
C PHE A 616 -2.41 -14.13 -23.88
N VAL A 617 -3.43 -13.70 -24.63
CA VAL A 617 -3.26 -12.94 -25.89
C VAL A 617 -3.65 -11.48 -25.75
N ASN A 618 -3.01 -10.60 -26.52
CA ASN A 618 -3.38 -9.18 -26.54
C ASN A 618 -3.29 -8.63 -27.97
N ASN A 619 -4.46 -8.44 -28.59
CA ASN A 619 -4.58 -8.09 -30.01
C ASN A 619 -5.32 -6.77 -30.29
N GLY A 620 -5.92 -6.13 -29.28
CA GLY A 620 -6.67 -4.87 -29.43
C GLY A 620 -5.78 -3.62 -29.55
N PHE A 621 -6.33 -2.53 -30.11
CA PHE A 621 -5.63 -1.24 -30.17
C PHE A 621 -5.32 -0.66 -28.78
N LEU A 622 -6.32 -0.60 -27.89
CA LEU A 622 -6.15 -0.07 -26.54
C LEU A 622 -5.19 -0.95 -25.73
N SER A 623 -5.36 -2.26 -25.83
CA SER A 623 -4.55 -3.23 -25.12
C SER A 623 -3.06 -3.16 -25.55
N LYS A 624 -2.73 -2.73 -26.78
CA LYS A 624 -1.35 -2.41 -27.21
C LYS A 624 -0.78 -1.15 -26.55
N ILE A 625 -1.60 -0.13 -26.31
CA ILE A 625 -1.20 1.09 -25.58
C ILE A 625 -0.95 0.75 -24.11
N VAL A 626 -1.84 -0.02 -23.49
CA VAL A 626 -1.69 -0.50 -22.11
C VAL A 626 -0.41 -1.33 -21.94
N ALA A 627 -0.10 -2.19 -22.93
CA ALA A 627 1.13 -2.98 -22.96
C ALA A 627 2.41 -2.18 -23.27
N ALA A 628 2.35 -0.86 -23.40
CA ALA A 628 3.53 -0.04 -23.64
C ALA A 628 4.53 -0.15 -22.47
N PRO A 629 5.85 -0.03 -22.73
CA PRO A 629 6.88 -0.17 -21.70
C PRO A 629 6.70 0.74 -20.48
N PHE A 630 6.05 1.89 -20.65
CA PHE A 630 5.83 2.91 -19.62
C PHE A 630 4.52 2.75 -18.81
N LEU A 631 3.64 1.80 -19.18
CA LEU A 631 2.37 1.51 -18.48
C LEU A 631 2.38 0.12 -17.84
N MET A 632 1.95 -0.91 -18.58
CA MET A 632 1.78 -2.30 -18.08
C MET A 632 2.35 -3.33 -19.07
N PRO A 633 3.69 -3.37 -19.25
CA PRO A 633 4.36 -4.22 -20.24
C PRO A 633 4.10 -5.73 -20.11
N GLN A 634 3.73 -6.21 -18.91
CA GLN A 634 3.36 -7.61 -18.66
C GLN A 634 2.17 -8.08 -19.51
N PHE A 635 1.28 -7.16 -19.91
CA PHE A 635 0.13 -7.49 -20.76
C PHE A 635 0.45 -7.60 -22.25
N SER A 636 1.72 -7.73 -22.63
CA SER A 636 2.10 -7.98 -24.02
C SER A 636 1.48 -9.29 -24.57
N GLY A 637 1.38 -10.36 -23.79
CA GLY A 637 0.75 -11.60 -24.24
C GLY A 637 1.51 -12.40 -25.30
N PHE A 638 0.94 -13.56 -25.64
CA PHE A 638 1.47 -14.71 -26.34
C PHE A 638 1.59 -14.45 -27.84
N ARG A 639 2.84 -14.45 -28.29
CA ARG A 639 3.24 -14.04 -29.62
C ARG A 639 4.57 -14.70 -30.02
N PRO A 640 4.88 -14.80 -31.33
CA PRO A 640 6.12 -15.42 -31.79
C PRO A 640 7.40 -14.81 -31.22
N LYS A 641 7.45 -13.48 -31.04
CA LYS A 641 8.60 -12.76 -30.50
C LYS A 641 8.20 -11.81 -29.38
N THR A 642 8.74 -12.02 -28.18
CA THR A 642 8.49 -11.14 -27.03
C THR A 642 9.34 -9.89 -27.11
N LYS A 643 8.69 -8.71 -27.12
CA LYS A 643 9.39 -7.42 -27.01
C LYS A 643 9.64 -7.13 -25.53
N ASN A 644 10.90 -6.94 -25.15
CA ASN A 644 11.32 -6.53 -23.80
C ASN A 644 10.90 -7.49 -22.65
N LEU A 645 11.42 -8.72 -22.68
CA LEU A 645 11.14 -9.75 -21.66
C LEU A 645 11.42 -9.26 -20.22
N ASN A 646 12.43 -8.41 -20.05
CA ASN A 646 12.83 -7.85 -18.76
C ASN A 646 11.68 -7.13 -18.05
N ARG A 647 10.87 -6.37 -18.79
CA ARG A 647 9.70 -5.67 -18.24
C ARG A 647 8.44 -6.53 -18.26
N TRP A 648 8.39 -7.54 -19.13
CA TRP A 648 7.29 -8.50 -19.16
C TRP A 648 7.25 -9.36 -17.89
N ASN A 649 8.41 -9.82 -17.40
CA ASN A 649 8.56 -10.51 -16.10
C ASN A 649 8.42 -9.57 -14.89
N PHE A 650 7.50 -8.59 -14.96
CA PHE A 650 7.30 -7.64 -13.87
C PHE A 650 6.89 -8.36 -12.58
N SER A 651 5.90 -9.27 -12.61
CA SER A 651 5.42 -10.00 -11.41
C SER A 651 6.49 -10.88 -10.77
N THR A 652 7.42 -11.39 -11.57
CA THR A 652 8.44 -12.39 -11.17
C THR A 652 9.77 -11.77 -10.73
N ARG A 653 9.91 -10.45 -10.88
CA ARG A 653 11.14 -9.67 -10.64
C ARG A 653 11.82 -9.94 -9.30
N PHE A 654 11.07 -10.28 -8.26
CA PHE A 654 11.61 -10.59 -6.93
C PHE A 654 11.99 -12.06 -6.80
N PHE A 655 11.13 -12.95 -7.31
CA PHE A 655 11.33 -14.39 -7.31
C PHE A 655 12.61 -14.77 -8.07
N ASP A 656 12.72 -14.34 -9.33
CA ASP A 656 13.87 -14.68 -10.19
C ASP A 656 15.18 -14.13 -9.61
N ARG A 657 15.16 -12.95 -8.99
CA ARG A 657 16.34 -12.36 -8.33
C ARG A 657 16.78 -13.10 -7.08
N SER A 658 15.87 -13.81 -6.43
CA SER A 658 16.15 -14.56 -5.22
C SER A 658 16.66 -15.97 -5.53
N PHE A 659 16.15 -16.58 -6.61
CA PHE A 659 16.35 -18.00 -6.88
C PHE A 659 17.10 -18.30 -8.18
N LEU A 660 17.59 -17.29 -8.90
CA LEU A 660 18.43 -17.43 -10.10
C LEU A 660 19.70 -16.54 -10.03
N ASN A 661 20.18 -16.26 -8.82
CA ASN A 661 21.32 -15.36 -8.58
C ASN A 661 22.69 -16.07 -8.64
N GLU A 662 22.74 -17.41 -8.59
CA GLU A 662 23.98 -18.20 -8.58
C GLU A 662 24.38 -18.70 -9.98
N LEU A 663 23.41 -19.01 -10.84
CA LEU A 663 23.70 -19.57 -12.17
C LEU A 663 24.42 -18.57 -13.08
N ASP A 664 25.45 -19.02 -13.79
CA ASP A 664 26.18 -18.23 -14.78
C ASP A 664 25.58 -18.35 -16.21
N GLU A 665 26.18 -17.66 -17.20
CA GLU A 665 25.65 -17.69 -18.57
C GLU A 665 25.72 -19.10 -19.19
N GLN A 666 26.71 -19.90 -18.83
CA GLN A 666 26.88 -21.26 -19.36
C GLN A 666 25.84 -22.21 -18.80
N ASP A 667 25.55 -22.13 -17.49
CA ASP A 667 24.45 -22.85 -16.86
C ASP A 667 23.12 -22.51 -17.54
N TRP A 668 22.88 -21.23 -17.84
CA TRP A 668 21.68 -20.79 -18.55
C TRP A 668 21.59 -21.40 -19.94
N ARG A 669 22.65 -21.31 -20.76
CA ARG A 669 22.70 -21.94 -22.10
C ARG A 669 22.43 -23.44 -22.03
N LYS A 670 23.03 -24.13 -21.06
CA LYS A 670 22.85 -25.57 -20.85
C LYS A 670 21.41 -25.92 -20.48
N GLN A 671 20.78 -25.18 -19.56
CA GLN A 671 19.36 -25.43 -19.24
C GLN A 671 18.44 -25.10 -20.40
N ILE A 672 18.72 -24.03 -21.17
CA ILE A 672 17.97 -23.67 -22.37
C ILE A 672 18.02 -24.80 -23.41
N SER A 673 19.20 -25.31 -23.74
CA SER A 673 19.36 -26.43 -24.70
C SER A 673 18.55 -27.64 -24.26
N LYS A 674 18.73 -28.08 -23.01
CA LYS A 674 18.00 -29.22 -22.44
C LYS A 674 16.48 -29.05 -22.48
N PHE A 675 15.99 -27.84 -22.23
CA PHE A 675 14.57 -27.53 -22.31
C PHE A 675 14.07 -27.61 -23.76
N LEU A 676 14.77 -26.96 -24.71
CA LEU A 676 14.37 -26.92 -26.12
C LEU A 676 14.41 -28.31 -26.78
N GLU A 677 15.35 -29.17 -26.40
CA GLU A 677 15.41 -30.58 -26.84
C GLU A 677 14.15 -31.37 -26.49
N LYS A 678 13.41 -30.98 -25.44
CA LYS A 678 12.13 -31.61 -25.05
C LYS A 678 10.92 -30.99 -25.73
N MET A 679 11.05 -29.79 -26.29
CA MET A 679 9.99 -29.08 -27.01
C MET A 679 9.95 -29.48 -28.49
N THR A 680 9.91 -30.79 -28.76
CA THR A 680 9.87 -31.36 -30.13
C THR A 680 8.53 -31.07 -30.82
N ASP A 681 8.45 -31.22 -32.14
CA ASP A 681 7.19 -31.01 -32.88
C ASP A 681 6.06 -31.92 -32.35
N SER A 682 6.35 -33.18 -32.03
CA SER A 682 5.37 -34.09 -31.43
C SER A 682 4.94 -33.66 -30.03
N THR A 683 5.85 -33.14 -29.20
CA THR A 683 5.50 -32.56 -27.89
C THR A 683 4.54 -31.38 -28.05
N LEU A 684 4.81 -30.48 -28.99
CA LEU A 684 3.98 -29.29 -29.21
C LEU A 684 2.61 -29.66 -29.79
N GLU A 685 2.56 -30.65 -30.69
CA GLU A 685 1.30 -31.19 -31.23
C GLU A 685 0.49 -31.89 -30.13
N ALA A 686 1.13 -32.70 -29.27
CA ALA A 686 0.47 -33.34 -28.14
C ALA A 686 -0.14 -32.31 -27.17
N ALA A 687 0.56 -31.21 -26.88
CA ALA A 687 0.05 -30.14 -26.03
C ALA A 687 -1.21 -29.47 -26.64
N VAL A 688 -1.23 -29.23 -27.95
CA VAL A 688 -2.41 -28.68 -28.64
C VAL A 688 -3.54 -29.71 -28.73
N ASN A 689 -3.21 -30.99 -28.86
CA ASN A 689 -4.18 -32.09 -28.91
C ASN A 689 -4.81 -32.41 -27.54
N ALA A 690 -4.26 -31.90 -26.44
CA ALA A 690 -4.86 -32.04 -25.11
C ALA A 690 -6.16 -31.22 -24.95
N PHE A 691 -6.40 -30.22 -25.82
CA PHE A 691 -7.66 -29.49 -25.82
C PHE A 691 -8.81 -30.32 -26.41
N PRO A 692 -10.06 -30.14 -25.91
CA PRO A 692 -11.26 -30.66 -26.58
C PRO A 692 -11.31 -30.24 -28.05
N ASP A 693 -11.85 -31.09 -28.94
CA ASP A 693 -11.80 -30.88 -30.40
C ASP A 693 -12.28 -29.49 -30.85
N THR A 694 -13.37 -29.00 -30.25
CA THR A 694 -13.91 -27.65 -30.51
C THR A 694 -12.89 -26.56 -30.16
N VAL A 695 -12.25 -26.65 -29.00
CA VAL A 695 -11.24 -25.67 -28.54
C VAL A 695 -9.99 -25.78 -29.41
N LYS A 696 -9.53 -27.00 -29.69
CA LYS A 696 -8.40 -27.28 -30.57
C LYS A 696 -8.56 -26.60 -31.93
N HIS A 697 -9.73 -26.73 -32.57
CA HIS A 697 -10.00 -26.09 -33.86
C HIS A 697 -9.94 -24.56 -33.79
N LEU A 698 -10.39 -23.96 -32.68
CA LEU A 698 -10.38 -22.51 -32.48
C LEU A 698 -8.98 -21.94 -32.22
N VAL A 699 -8.04 -22.72 -31.70
CA VAL A 699 -6.68 -22.24 -31.34
C VAL A 699 -5.56 -22.74 -32.27
N ASN A 700 -5.79 -23.83 -33.03
CA ASN A 700 -4.83 -24.47 -33.93
C ASN A 700 -5.14 -24.07 -35.39
N PRO A 701 -4.48 -23.04 -35.94
CA PRO A 701 -3.04 -23.10 -36.18
C PRO A 701 -2.18 -22.06 -35.44
N TYR A 702 -2.79 -21.05 -34.81
CA TYR A 702 -2.03 -19.93 -34.23
C TYR A 702 -1.13 -20.38 -33.06
N MET A 703 -1.63 -21.22 -32.16
CA MET A 703 -0.87 -21.66 -30.99
C MET A 703 0.35 -22.49 -31.39
N LEU A 704 0.18 -23.50 -32.25
CA LEU A 704 1.26 -24.38 -32.69
C LEU A 704 2.36 -23.59 -33.41
N ASN A 705 1.99 -22.73 -34.35
CA ASN A 705 2.95 -21.89 -35.08
C ASN A 705 3.70 -20.93 -34.14
N THR A 706 3.00 -20.38 -33.15
CA THR A 706 3.62 -19.50 -32.16
C THR A 706 4.61 -20.25 -31.28
N LEU A 707 4.27 -21.45 -30.79
CA LEU A 707 5.20 -22.29 -30.02
C LEU A 707 6.45 -22.63 -30.83
N LYS A 708 6.29 -23.09 -32.08
CA LYS A 708 7.42 -23.38 -32.98
C LYS A 708 8.33 -22.16 -33.20
N ALA A 709 7.75 -20.99 -33.46
CA ALA A 709 8.51 -19.75 -33.64
C ALA A 709 9.27 -19.32 -32.36
N ARG A 710 8.63 -19.50 -31.19
CA ARG A 710 9.25 -19.18 -29.89
C ARG A 710 10.42 -20.10 -29.59
N ARG A 711 10.30 -21.39 -29.92
CA ARG A 711 11.38 -22.38 -29.77
C ARG A 711 12.66 -21.89 -30.46
N SER A 712 12.53 -21.41 -31.71
CA SER A 712 13.67 -20.92 -32.50
C SER A 712 14.33 -19.66 -31.95
N GLY A 713 13.62 -18.82 -31.19
CA GLY A 713 14.13 -17.55 -30.66
C GLY A 713 14.44 -17.53 -29.15
N MET A 714 14.21 -18.64 -28.45
CA MET A 714 14.20 -18.68 -26.98
C MET A 714 15.57 -18.36 -26.37
N GLU A 715 16.67 -18.85 -26.95
CA GLU A 715 18.00 -18.64 -26.39
C GLU A 715 18.39 -17.16 -26.33
N ASP A 716 18.28 -16.43 -27.44
CA ASP A 716 18.58 -14.99 -27.47
C ASP A 716 17.73 -14.19 -26.46
N VAL A 717 16.44 -14.53 -26.37
CA VAL A 717 15.50 -13.85 -25.47
C VAL A 717 15.84 -14.12 -23.99
N MET A 718 16.14 -15.36 -23.63
CA MET A 718 16.46 -15.72 -22.24
C MET A 718 17.85 -15.25 -21.81
N LEU A 719 18.84 -15.22 -22.71
CA LEU A 719 20.17 -14.68 -22.38
C LEU A 719 20.17 -13.17 -22.20
N LYS A 720 19.32 -12.44 -22.94
CA LYS A 720 19.07 -11.01 -22.66
C LYS A 720 18.48 -10.81 -21.27
N TYR A 721 17.60 -11.72 -20.84
CA TYR A 721 17.01 -11.68 -19.51
C TYR A 721 18.02 -12.05 -18.41
N TYR A 722 18.87 -13.06 -18.62
CA TYR A 722 20.00 -13.37 -17.74
C TYR A 722 20.90 -12.15 -17.50
N ARG A 723 21.30 -11.43 -18.57
CA ARG A 723 22.14 -10.23 -18.45
C ARG A 723 21.44 -9.11 -17.69
N PHE A 724 20.13 -8.98 -17.84
CA PHE A 724 19.33 -8.05 -17.06
C PHE A 724 19.28 -8.43 -15.57
N LEU A 725 19.11 -9.71 -15.26
CA LEU A 725 19.15 -10.20 -13.87
C LEU A 725 20.53 -9.98 -13.26
N SER A 726 21.58 -10.27 -14.02
CA SER A 726 22.99 -10.26 -13.60
C SER A 726 23.62 -8.87 -13.55
N LYS A 727 22.95 -7.81 -14.03
CA LYS A 727 23.48 -6.44 -13.97
C LYS A 727 23.67 -5.95 -12.53
N ARG A 728 22.76 -6.32 -11.63
CA ARG A 728 22.77 -5.99 -10.20
C ARG A 728 22.37 -7.25 -9.43
N VAL A 729 23.32 -7.88 -8.75
CA VAL A 729 23.12 -9.15 -8.04
C VAL A 729 23.13 -8.92 -6.53
N TYR A 730 22.23 -9.63 -5.86
CA TYR A 730 22.06 -9.62 -4.41
C TYR A 730 22.24 -11.07 -3.94
N VAL A 731 23.15 -11.28 -3.00
CA VAL A 731 23.50 -12.60 -2.48
C VAL A 731 23.35 -12.56 -0.96
N PRO A 732 22.21 -13.03 -0.41
CA PRO A 732 22.10 -13.27 1.01
C PRO A 732 22.82 -14.58 1.38
N ALA A 733 23.66 -14.53 2.42
CA ALA A 733 24.15 -15.68 3.17
C ALA A 733 23.06 -16.12 4.18
N THR A 734 23.42 -16.60 5.37
CA THR A 734 22.45 -17.11 6.35
C THR A 734 22.66 -16.55 7.76
N ALA A 735 21.82 -16.88 8.72
CA ALA A 735 22.00 -16.48 10.12
C ALA A 735 23.01 -17.39 10.86
N LYS A 736 23.96 -18.01 10.15
CA LYS A 736 24.97 -18.95 10.65
C LYS A 736 26.36 -18.52 10.21
N ASP A 737 27.38 -19.19 10.72
CA ASP A 737 28.75 -18.81 10.46
C ASP A 737 29.15 -19.22 9.02
N GLU A 738 29.57 -18.25 8.20
CA GLU A 738 30.05 -18.47 6.84
C GLU A 738 31.46 -17.91 6.57
N LEU A 739 32.18 -18.60 5.71
CA LEU A 739 33.40 -18.10 5.07
C LEU A 739 33.00 -17.51 3.70
N ILE A 740 33.13 -16.18 3.57
CA ILE A 740 32.79 -15.42 2.38
C ILE A 740 34.08 -14.97 1.69
N GLN A 741 34.43 -15.65 0.59
CA GLN A 741 35.65 -15.41 -0.15
C GLN A 741 35.36 -14.70 -1.47
N LEU A 742 36.04 -13.57 -1.68
CA LEU A 742 35.94 -12.79 -2.90
C LEU A 742 37.32 -12.67 -3.56
N ASP A 743 37.46 -13.19 -4.77
CA ASP A 743 38.72 -13.21 -5.51
C ASP A 743 38.65 -12.35 -6.78
N ARG A 744 39.58 -11.39 -6.90
CA ARG A 744 39.68 -10.44 -8.02
C ARG A 744 40.56 -11.02 -9.14
N LYS A 745 39.93 -11.35 -10.27
CA LYS A 745 40.58 -11.98 -11.44
C LYS A 745 41.24 -10.96 -12.37
N ASP A 746 42.17 -11.43 -13.20
CA ASP A 746 43.02 -10.63 -14.08
C ASP A 746 42.21 -9.83 -15.13
N ASP A 747 41.07 -10.35 -15.56
CA ASP A 747 40.14 -9.72 -16.52
C ASP A 747 39.17 -8.71 -15.86
N GLY A 748 39.33 -8.43 -14.56
CA GLY A 748 38.45 -7.59 -13.77
C GLY A 748 37.16 -8.29 -13.32
N ALA A 749 37.00 -9.59 -13.61
CA ALA A 749 35.94 -10.42 -13.04
C ALA A 749 36.18 -10.70 -11.56
N VAL A 750 35.13 -11.14 -10.89
CA VAL A 750 35.13 -11.38 -9.44
C VAL A 750 34.51 -12.73 -9.16
N SER A 751 35.26 -13.64 -8.55
CA SER A 751 34.76 -14.93 -8.07
C SER A 751 34.30 -14.81 -6.63
N LEU A 752 33.05 -15.18 -6.34
CA LEU A 752 32.48 -15.25 -5.00
C LEU A 752 32.24 -16.71 -4.63
N ASN A 753 32.77 -17.14 -3.49
CA ASN A 753 32.47 -18.42 -2.88
C ASN A 753 32.04 -18.19 -1.43
N ILE A 754 30.88 -18.72 -1.04
CA ILE A 754 30.39 -18.71 0.34
C ILE A 754 30.35 -20.16 0.80
N SER A 755 30.97 -20.47 1.94
CA SER A 755 31.04 -21.83 2.48
C SER A 755 30.64 -21.85 3.95
N LYS A 756 29.97 -22.93 4.37
CA LYS A 756 29.57 -23.13 5.76
C LYS A 756 30.79 -23.25 6.67
N ILE A 757 30.76 -22.61 7.84
CA ILE A 757 31.67 -22.87 8.95
C ILE A 757 30.92 -23.69 10.00
N SER A 758 31.47 -24.84 10.38
CA SER A 758 30.88 -25.66 11.45
C SER A 758 31.11 -25.04 12.83
N LYS A 759 30.36 -25.50 13.85
CA LYS A 759 30.58 -25.11 15.25
C LYS A 759 31.99 -25.37 15.78
N LYS A 760 32.78 -26.23 15.10
CA LYS A 760 34.18 -26.52 15.43
C LYS A 760 35.17 -25.57 14.73
N GLY A 761 34.68 -24.64 13.90
CA GLY A 761 35.50 -23.72 13.11
C GLY A 761 36.03 -24.30 11.79
N GLU A 762 35.60 -25.50 11.41
CA GLU A 762 35.99 -26.16 10.14
C GLU A 762 35.11 -25.71 8.99
N VAL A 763 35.72 -25.38 7.84
CA VAL A 763 35.01 -25.03 6.59
C VAL A 763 34.45 -26.30 5.94
N GLN A 764 33.17 -26.28 5.57
CA GLN A 764 32.43 -27.41 5.00
C GLN A 764 32.02 -27.14 3.55
N HIS A 765 30.80 -27.54 3.15
CA HIS A 765 30.32 -27.39 1.78
C HIS A 765 30.12 -25.92 1.39
N SER A 766 30.25 -25.66 0.09
CA SER A 766 29.88 -24.38 -0.53
C SER A 766 28.36 -24.24 -0.56
N VAL A 767 27.87 -23.06 -0.17
CA VAL A 767 26.44 -22.69 -0.21
C VAL A 767 26.12 -21.76 -1.39
N PHE A 768 27.13 -21.09 -1.94
CA PHE A 768 27.01 -20.24 -3.11
C PHE A 768 28.37 -20.16 -3.82
N SER A 769 28.39 -20.35 -5.15
CA SER A 769 29.60 -20.10 -5.94
C SER A 769 29.29 -19.53 -7.31
N ARG A 770 29.88 -18.37 -7.64
CA ARG A 770 29.72 -17.74 -8.96
C ARG A 770 30.88 -16.80 -9.31
N THR A 771 31.27 -16.80 -10.59
CA THR A 771 32.13 -15.75 -11.16
C THR A 771 31.30 -14.69 -11.90
N PHE A 772 31.51 -13.43 -11.53
CA PHE A 772 30.82 -12.26 -12.07
C PHE A 772 31.69 -11.51 -13.07
N GLN A 773 31.21 -11.43 -14.30
CA GLN A 773 31.90 -10.75 -15.39
C GLN A 773 31.58 -9.24 -15.41
N PRO A 774 32.58 -8.35 -15.62
CA PRO A 774 32.41 -6.89 -15.50
C PRO A 774 31.66 -6.26 -16.67
N ASP A 775 31.60 -6.92 -17.83
CA ASP A 775 30.82 -6.50 -19.00
C ASP A 775 29.31 -6.60 -18.71
N VAL A 776 28.87 -7.62 -17.98
CA VAL A 776 27.48 -7.88 -17.56
C VAL A 776 27.18 -7.25 -16.19
N THR A 777 27.95 -7.59 -15.16
CA THR A 777 27.68 -7.26 -13.75
C THR A 777 28.24 -5.89 -13.41
N LYS A 778 27.42 -4.99 -12.85
CA LYS A 778 27.84 -3.64 -12.44
C LYS A 778 27.84 -3.46 -10.93
N GLU A 779 26.95 -4.17 -10.22
CA GLU A 779 26.85 -4.13 -8.76
C GLU A 779 26.67 -5.54 -8.20
N LEU A 780 27.47 -5.89 -7.20
CA LEU A 780 27.38 -7.11 -6.40
C LEU A 780 27.19 -6.73 -4.94
N ASN A 781 26.06 -7.12 -4.35
CA ASN A 781 25.73 -6.84 -2.95
C ASN A 781 25.61 -8.16 -2.20
N ILE A 782 26.48 -8.39 -1.22
CA ILE A 782 26.60 -9.64 -0.46
C ILE A 782 26.22 -9.33 0.99
N TYR A 783 25.27 -10.08 1.54
CA TYR A 783 24.73 -9.87 2.88
C TYR A 783 25.08 -11.05 3.78
N GLY A 784 25.70 -10.80 4.93
CA GLY A 784 26.03 -11.82 5.95
C GLY A 784 24.80 -12.32 6.70
N MET A 785 23.75 -11.51 6.88
CA MET A 785 22.47 -11.88 7.55
C MET A 785 22.56 -12.22 9.05
N GLY A 786 23.66 -12.80 9.56
CA GLY A 786 23.94 -13.11 10.97
C GLY A 786 25.11 -14.10 11.10
N GLY A 787 25.39 -14.62 12.31
CA GLY A 787 26.53 -15.53 12.52
C GLY A 787 27.88 -14.83 12.56
N GLN A 788 28.93 -15.54 12.97
CA GLN A 788 30.30 -15.01 13.05
C GLN A 788 31.02 -15.18 11.71
N ASP A 789 30.76 -14.29 10.75
CA ASP A 789 31.25 -14.46 9.38
C ASP A 789 32.73 -14.09 9.23
N ARG A 790 33.39 -14.81 8.30
CA ARG A 790 34.77 -14.54 7.87
C ARG A 790 34.78 -14.06 6.43
N TRP A 791 34.99 -12.77 6.25
CA TRP A 791 35.09 -12.11 4.95
C TRP A 791 36.56 -12.03 4.52
N VAL A 792 36.89 -12.64 3.39
CA VAL A 792 38.26 -12.70 2.85
C VAL A 792 38.29 -12.16 1.42
N ILE A 793 39.07 -11.10 1.20
CA ILE A 793 39.33 -10.53 -0.12
C ILE A 793 40.70 -11.00 -0.61
N THR A 794 40.76 -11.58 -1.81
CA THR A 794 41.98 -12.02 -2.48
C THR A 794 42.07 -11.47 -3.91
N GLY A 795 43.23 -11.70 -4.55
CA GLY A 795 43.51 -11.27 -5.92
C GLY A 795 43.96 -9.81 -5.99
N ASN A 796 44.97 -9.54 -6.81
CA ASN A 796 45.66 -8.24 -6.89
C ASN A 796 45.17 -7.36 -8.06
N ASN A 797 44.06 -7.73 -8.68
CA ASN A 797 43.57 -7.07 -9.89
C ASN A 797 42.50 -6.02 -9.59
N SER A 798 42.42 -4.98 -10.41
CA SER A 798 41.35 -3.98 -10.31
C SER A 798 40.04 -4.53 -10.89
N THR A 799 38.90 -4.15 -10.31
CA THR A 799 37.58 -4.50 -10.88
C THR A 799 36.71 -3.25 -11.07
N PRO A 800 36.00 -3.12 -12.21
CA PRO A 800 35.02 -2.05 -12.39
C PRO A 800 33.70 -2.33 -11.64
N ILE A 801 33.48 -3.58 -11.17
CA ILE A 801 32.29 -4.00 -10.44
C ILE A 801 32.26 -3.27 -9.09
N ARG A 802 31.11 -2.67 -8.74
CA ARG A 802 30.90 -2.13 -7.40
C ARG A 802 30.49 -3.27 -6.47
N ILE A 803 31.29 -3.55 -5.45
CA ILE A 803 31.05 -4.61 -4.48
C ILE A 803 30.65 -3.98 -3.16
N ARG A 804 29.59 -4.52 -2.54
CA ARG A 804 29.18 -4.16 -1.19
C ARG A 804 29.15 -5.42 -0.35
N PHE A 805 29.90 -5.42 0.74
CA PHE A 805 29.74 -6.35 1.85
C PHE A 805 28.84 -5.68 2.87
N ILE A 806 27.79 -6.38 3.27
CA ILE A 806 26.82 -5.92 4.25
C ILE A 806 26.84 -6.98 5.37
N GLY A 807 27.36 -6.61 6.54
CA GLY A 807 27.54 -7.51 7.68
C GLY A 807 26.23 -8.00 8.29
N GLY A 808 26.38 -8.85 9.32
CA GLY A 808 25.30 -9.43 10.09
C GLY A 808 24.99 -8.69 11.40
N ARG A 809 24.18 -9.32 12.26
CA ARG A 809 23.95 -8.84 13.63
C ARG A 809 25.06 -9.22 14.60
N ASP A 810 25.77 -10.28 14.29
CA ASP A 810 26.80 -10.90 15.12
C ASP A 810 28.18 -10.39 14.69
N THR A 811 29.23 -10.80 15.41
CA THR A 811 30.58 -10.28 15.20
C THR A 811 31.23 -10.89 13.95
N ASP A 812 31.65 -10.03 13.02
CA ASP A 812 32.28 -10.43 11.77
C ASP A 812 33.80 -10.16 11.77
N SER A 813 34.52 -10.82 10.86
CA SER A 813 35.93 -10.55 10.58
C SER A 813 36.15 -10.24 9.11
N TYR A 814 36.81 -9.12 8.82
CA TYR A 814 37.10 -8.65 7.48
C TYR A 814 38.61 -8.64 7.26
N THR A 815 39.08 -9.48 6.35
CA THR A 815 40.49 -9.56 5.96
C THR A 815 40.66 -9.26 4.48
N ASP A 816 41.49 -8.29 4.15
CA ASP A 816 42.03 -8.13 2.80
C ASP A 816 43.45 -8.71 2.77
N SER A 817 43.65 -9.74 1.95
CA SER A 817 44.94 -10.41 1.77
C SER A 817 45.62 -10.04 0.45
N SER A 818 45.11 -9.03 -0.26
CA SER A 818 45.68 -8.58 -1.52
C SER A 818 46.81 -7.57 -1.34
N THR A 819 47.80 -7.57 -2.22
CA THR A 819 48.97 -6.66 -2.14
C THR A 819 48.75 -5.34 -2.89
N THR A 820 47.60 -5.16 -3.54
CA THR A 820 47.28 -3.98 -4.35
C THR A 820 45.90 -3.42 -4.01
N SER A 821 45.79 -2.09 -4.07
CA SER A 821 44.55 -1.37 -3.77
C SER A 821 43.40 -1.79 -4.69
N ALA A 822 42.24 -2.12 -4.11
CA ALA A 822 40.97 -2.28 -4.82
C ALA A 822 40.23 -0.94 -5.05
N GLY A 823 40.75 0.15 -4.48
CA GLY A 823 40.09 1.45 -4.38
C GLY A 823 38.72 1.42 -3.67
N LYS A 824 38.01 2.55 -3.67
CA LYS A 824 36.69 2.72 -3.00
C LYS A 824 35.52 2.00 -3.69
N ARG A 825 35.80 0.98 -4.52
CA ARG A 825 34.82 0.14 -5.24
C ARG A 825 34.25 -0.94 -4.34
N ILE A 826 35.05 -1.45 -3.40
CA ILE A 826 34.60 -2.33 -2.32
C ILE A 826 34.15 -1.43 -1.15
N ARG A 827 32.93 -1.67 -0.68
CA ARG A 827 32.34 -0.96 0.47
C ARG A 827 31.85 -1.95 1.49
N ILE A 828 32.16 -1.71 2.75
CA ILE A 828 31.74 -2.57 3.86
C ILE A 828 30.74 -1.78 4.70
N TYR A 829 29.54 -2.31 4.86
CA TYR A 829 28.47 -1.76 5.66
C TYR A 829 28.27 -2.65 6.87
N ASP A 830 28.44 -2.10 8.07
CA ASP A 830 28.26 -2.86 9.31
C ASP A 830 27.77 -2.00 10.47
N LEU A 831 27.51 -2.62 11.62
CA LEU A 831 27.13 -1.92 12.84
C LEU A 831 28.35 -1.27 13.50
N LYS A 832 28.22 0.01 13.87
CA LYS A 832 29.29 0.71 14.58
C LYS A 832 29.49 0.17 16.01
N SER A 833 28.44 -0.37 16.61
CA SER A 833 28.46 -0.98 17.94
C SER A 833 28.96 -2.43 17.96
N GLY A 834 29.27 -3.02 16.79
CA GLY A 834 29.78 -4.38 16.66
C GLY A 834 31.19 -4.54 17.26
N LYS A 835 31.60 -5.79 17.45
CA LYS A 835 32.99 -6.15 17.86
C LYS A 835 33.81 -6.62 16.66
N ASP A 836 33.45 -6.16 15.46
CA ASP A 836 34.00 -6.64 14.20
C ASP A 836 35.48 -6.31 14.08
N THR A 837 36.21 -7.20 13.43
CA THR A 837 37.65 -7.02 13.21
C THR A 837 37.91 -6.65 11.75
N PHE A 838 38.70 -5.60 11.54
CA PHE A 838 39.03 -5.09 10.20
C PHE A 838 40.55 -5.13 9.98
N LEU A 839 41.02 -6.18 9.31
CA LEU A 839 42.39 -6.31 8.81
C LEU A 839 42.40 -5.89 7.32
N LEU A 840 42.31 -4.58 7.11
CA LEU A 840 42.18 -3.96 5.79
C LEU A 840 43.36 -3.03 5.48
N HIS A 841 43.68 -2.85 4.19
CA HIS A 841 44.75 -1.95 3.74
C HIS A 841 44.33 -0.45 3.67
N GLY A 842 43.08 -0.12 4.01
CA GLY A 842 42.56 1.27 4.02
C GLY A 842 41.91 1.72 2.70
N ASP A 843 41.93 0.88 1.67
CA ASP A 843 41.37 1.17 0.35
C ASP A 843 39.84 1.00 0.26
N GLN A 844 39.29 0.18 1.15
CA GLN A 844 37.85 -0.09 1.26
C GLN A 844 37.13 1.06 1.96
N ALA A 845 35.92 1.39 1.49
CA ALA A 845 35.09 2.37 2.18
C ALA A 845 34.27 1.70 3.30
N LEU A 846 34.69 1.92 4.55
CA LEU A 846 33.91 1.53 5.74
C LEU A 846 32.70 2.46 5.93
N LYS A 847 31.52 1.87 6.11
CA LYS A 847 30.22 2.54 6.31
C LYS A 847 29.55 1.96 7.55
N LEU A 848 30.11 2.28 8.72
CA LEU A 848 29.60 1.83 10.01
C LEU A 848 28.48 2.74 10.52
N SER A 849 27.43 2.15 11.11
CA SER A 849 26.29 2.91 11.68
C SER A 849 25.69 2.19 12.89
N ASP A 850 25.18 2.92 13.87
CA ASP A 850 24.40 2.33 14.99
C ASP A 850 22.95 1.98 14.60
N LYS A 851 22.59 2.20 13.33
CA LYS A 851 21.25 2.01 12.76
C LYS A 851 21.11 0.61 12.14
N PRO A 852 20.16 -0.24 12.58
CA PRO A 852 19.95 -1.57 12.00
C PRO A 852 19.65 -1.56 10.50
N GLU A 853 19.08 -0.47 9.98
CA GLU A 853 18.81 -0.31 8.54
C GLU A 853 20.10 -0.35 7.69
N ASN A 854 21.27 -0.13 8.30
CA ASN A 854 22.56 -0.20 7.63
C ASN A 854 22.92 -1.63 7.20
N ILE A 855 22.41 -2.65 7.88
CA ILE A 855 22.66 -4.07 7.57
C ILE A 855 21.41 -4.80 7.05
N ALA A 856 20.23 -4.15 7.08
CA ALA A 856 18.97 -4.78 6.70
C ALA A 856 18.93 -5.30 5.24
N TYR A 857 18.48 -6.55 5.07
CA TYR A 857 18.18 -7.14 3.78
C TYR A 857 16.68 -7.04 3.47
N GLU A 858 16.36 -6.49 2.30
CA GLU A 858 14.99 -6.40 1.81
C GLU A 858 14.87 -7.12 0.46
N ARG A 859 14.27 -8.32 0.48
CA ARG A 859 14.12 -9.17 -0.72
C ARG A 859 13.34 -8.48 -1.86
N LYS A 860 12.31 -7.68 -1.52
CA LYS A 860 11.42 -7.00 -2.48
C LYS A 860 11.90 -5.58 -2.85
N PHE A 861 13.19 -5.27 -2.66
CA PHE A 861 13.75 -3.92 -2.89
C PHE A 861 13.80 -3.47 -4.38
N PHE A 862 13.89 -4.40 -5.34
CA PHE A 862 14.15 -4.04 -6.75
C PHE A 862 12.99 -3.27 -7.42
N LYS A 863 13.30 -2.09 -7.98
CA LYS A 863 12.36 -1.27 -8.76
C LYS A 863 12.93 -0.97 -10.16
N TYR A 864 12.04 -0.94 -11.16
CA TYR A 864 12.41 -0.56 -12.53
C TYR A 864 12.52 0.95 -12.69
N ASP A 865 13.47 1.38 -13.52
CA ASP A 865 13.52 2.75 -14.03
C ASP A 865 12.25 3.05 -14.85
N LYS A 866 11.62 4.19 -14.58
CA LYS A 866 10.37 4.61 -15.23
C LYS A 866 10.62 5.78 -16.16
N PHE A 867 10.03 5.73 -17.33
CA PHE A 867 9.98 6.85 -18.28
C PHE A 867 8.51 7.13 -18.55
N LEU A 868 8.07 8.38 -18.43
CA LEU A 868 6.69 8.79 -18.63
C LEU A 868 6.65 9.99 -19.59
N PRO A 869 6.08 9.85 -20.80
CA PRO A 869 5.79 11.00 -21.65
C PRO A 869 4.66 11.84 -21.04
N LEU A 870 4.77 13.16 -21.15
CA LEU A 870 3.83 14.13 -20.59
C LEU A 870 3.23 14.98 -21.72
N LEU A 871 1.93 15.20 -21.67
CA LEU A 871 1.20 16.09 -22.57
C LEU A 871 0.31 17.02 -21.76
N ALA A 872 0.20 18.27 -22.22
CA ALA A 872 -0.71 19.25 -21.64
C ALA A 872 -1.35 20.11 -22.74
N VAL A 873 -2.61 20.46 -22.55
CA VAL A 873 -3.34 21.42 -23.38
C VAL A 873 -4.09 22.36 -22.45
N GLY A 874 -4.00 23.66 -22.70
CA GLY A 874 -4.72 24.66 -21.93
C GLY A 874 -5.34 25.72 -22.82
N PHE A 875 -6.27 26.49 -22.25
CA PHE A 875 -6.78 27.69 -22.88
C PHE A 875 -7.11 28.75 -21.84
N ASN A 876 -6.71 29.99 -22.10
CA ASN A 876 -7.24 31.18 -21.46
C ASN A 876 -7.25 32.34 -22.46
N LYS A 877 -8.03 33.40 -22.20
CA LYS A 877 -8.20 34.50 -23.15
C LYS A 877 -6.91 35.31 -23.40
N ASP A 878 -5.93 35.25 -22.51
CA ASP A 878 -4.68 36.01 -22.66
C ASP A 878 -3.63 35.26 -23.50
N ASP A 879 -3.47 33.96 -23.25
CA ASP A 879 -2.48 33.09 -23.93
C ASP A 879 -3.05 32.37 -25.15
N GLY A 880 -4.37 32.34 -25.31
CA GLY A 880 -5.06 31.51 -26.28
C GLY A 880 -4.90 30.03 -25.95
N MET A 881 -4.73 29.19 -26.97
CA MET A 881 -4.41 27.78 -26.79
C MET A 881 -2.95 27.60 -26.34
N LEU A 882 -2.76 26.85 -25.27
CA LEU A 882 -1.48 26.41 -24.72
C LEU A 882 -1.25 24.96 -25.10
N LEU A 883 -0.13 24.65 -25.75
CA LEU A 883 0.28 23.28 -26.08
C LEU A 883 1.54 22.93 -25.30
N GLY A 884 1.53 21.81 -24.59
CA GLY A 884 2.59 21.36 -23.72
C GLY A 884 3.05 19.94 -24.02
N VAL A 885 4.36 19.74 -24.09
CA VAL A 885 5.01 18.43 -24.22
C VAL A 885 6.08 18.29 -23.14
N GLY A 886 6.29 17.08 -22.65
CA GLY A 886 7.32 16.82 -21.65
C GLY A 886 7.65 15.34 -21.50
N ALA A 887 8.62 15.07 -20.66
CA ALA A 887 9.02 13.73 -20.29
C ALA A 887 9.55 13.71 -18.86
N SER A 888 9.23 12.64 -18.13
CA SER A 888 9.78 12.36 -16.81
C SER A 888 10.55 11.05 -16.82
N TYR A 889 11.81 11.06 -16.37
CA TYR A 889 12.64 9.89 -16.20
C TYR A 889 13.00 9.71 -14.73
N GLN A 890 12.65 8.57 -14.15
CA GLN A 890 12.89 8.21 -12.76
C GLN A 890 13.86 7.03 -12.70
N HIS A 891 15.00 7.24 -12.07
CA HIS A 891 16.06 6.26 -11.91
C HIS A 891 16.07 5.64 -10.50
N GLN A 892 16.26 4.33 -10.44
CA GLN A 892 16.30 3.51 -9.24
C GLN A 892 17.73 3.04 -8.94
N ALA A 893 18.13 3.12 -7.67
CA ALA A 893 19.44 2.66 -7.20
C ALA A 893 19.33 1.93 -5.85
N TRP A 894 20.41 1.25 -5.47
CA TRP A 894 20.49 0.50 -4.21
C TRP A 894 20.20 1.37 -2.98
N ARG A 895 19.24 0.94 -2.16
CA ARG A 895 18.71 1.63 -0.96
C ARG A 895 18.33 3.10 -1.16
N LYS A 896 17.70 3.43 -2.29
CA LYS A 896 17.15 4.77 -2.57
C LYS A 896 15.64 4.72 -2.71
N GLU A 897 14.93 5.26 -1.74
CA GLU A 897 13.47 5.28 -1.68
C GLU A 897 12.95 6.72 -1.64
N PRO A 898 11.91 7.10 -2.40
CA PRO A 898 11.17 6.32 -3.40
C PRO A 898 11.87 6.12 -4.76
N PHE A 899 12.99 6.84 -4.97
CA PHE A 899 13.85 6.75 -6.15
C PHE A 899 15.20 7.41 -5.88
N ALA A 900 16.21 7.15 -6.71
CA ALA A 900 17.53 7.78 -6.60
C ALA A 900 17.55 9.18 -7.23
N SER A 901 17.01 9.30 -8.44
CA SER A 901 16.79 10.59 -9.07
C SER A 901 15.55 10.61 -9.97
N ARG A 902 14.98 11.79 -10.17
CA ARG A 902 13.91 12.04 -11.12
C ARG A 902 14.19 13.32 -11.89
N HIS A 903 14.03 13.25 -13.20
CA HIS A 903 14.26 14.36 -14.13
C HIS A 903 12.98 14.59 -14.92
N THR A 904 12.39 15.77 -14.79
CA THR A 904 11.18 16.15 -15.53
C THR A 904 11.50 17.35 -16.39
N PHE A 905 11.33 17.19 -17.71
CA PHE A 905 11.47 18.26 -18.70
C PHE A 905 10.10 18.57 -19.28
N ALA A 906 9.81 19.86 -19.46
CA ALA A 906 8.58 20.31 -20.08
C ALA A 906 8.79 21.56 -20.91
N ALA A 907 8.10 21.64 -22.04
CA ALA A 907 8.00 22.81 -22.89
C ALA A 907 6.53 23.12 -23.12
N THR A 908 6.16 24.39 -22.96
CA THR A 908 4.81 24.89 -23.23
C THR A 908 4.88 26.07 -24.20
N HIS A 909 3.95 26.11 -25.14
CA HIS A 909 3.86 27.13 -26.17
C HIS A 909 2.45 27.74 -26.20
N ALA A 910 2.37 29.06 -26.10
CA ALA A 910 1.13 29.82 -26.19
C ALA A 910 0.90 30.33 -27.61
N LEU A 911 -0.17 29.86 -28.27
CA LEU A 911 -0.42 30.17 -29.68
C LEU A 911 -0.78 31.65 -29.92
N ALA A 912 -1.48 32.31 -28.99
CA ALA A 912 -1.86 33.72 -29.18
C ALA A 912 -0.68 34.68 -28.96
N THR A 913 0.19 34.37 -28.00
CA THR A 913 1.31 35.25 -27.63
C THR A 913 2.63 34.83 -28.27
N LYS A 914 2.70 33.64 -28.86
CA LYS A 914 3.93 32.97 -29.33
C LYS A 914 4.97 32.76 -28.22
N ALA A 915 4.55 32.82 -26.96
CA ALA A 915 5.43 32.68 -25.80
C ALA A 915 5.83 31.22 -25.60
N TRP A 916 7.11 31.00 -25.31
CA TRP A 916 7.64 29.71 -24.89
C TRP A 916 8.00 29.71 -23.41
N ASN A 917 7.79 28.58 -22.77
CA ASN A 917 8.18 28.34 -21.40
C ASN A 917 8.72 26.92 -21.25
N PHE A 918 9.99 26.83 -20.90
CA PHE A 918 10.71 25.59 -20.64
C PHE A 918 10.93 25.43 -19.14
N LYS A 919 10.65 24.24 -18.63
CA LYS A 919 10.84 23.88 -17.23
C LYS A 919 11.69 22.60 -17.13
N TYR A 920 12.65 22.60 -16.23
CA TYR A 920 13.36 21.41 -15.78
C TYR A 920 13.27 21.31 -14.26
N LEU A 921 12.83 20.13 -13.79
CA LEU A 921 12.81 19.74 -12.39
C LEU A 921 13.72 18.52 -12.23
N GLY A 922 14.81 18.68 -11.50
CA GLY A 922 15.69 17.60 -11.07
C GLY A 922 15.51 17.33 -9.59
N GLU A 923 15.31 16.07 -9.21
CA GLU A 923 15.20 15.63 -7.82
C GLU A 923 16.19 14.50 -7.58
N TRP A 924 17.00 14.59 -6.53
CA TRP A 924 17.92 13.53 -6.10
C TRP A 924 17.71 13.28 -4.62
N ASN A 925 17.42 12.03 -4.23
CA ASN A 925 17.15 11.70 -2.83
C ASN A 925 18.41 11.19 -2.11
N ASP A 926 18.49 11.50 -0.81
CA ASP A 926 19.51 11.01 0.12
C ASP A 926 20.95 11.27 -0.36
N VAL A 927 21.23 12.45 -0.92
CA VAL A 927 22.56 12.83 -1.42
C VAL A 927 23.55 12.99 -0.26
N ILE A 928 23.11 13.65 0.82
CA ILE A 928 23.87 13.84 2.06
C ILE A 928 23.00 13.36 3.24
N GLY A 929 23.25 12.14 3.73
CA GLY A 929 22.37 11.53 4.73
C GLY A 929 20.94 11.40 4.17
N ASN A 930 19.96 11.97 4.88
CA ASN A 930 18.55 11.99 4.47
C ASN A 930 18.18 13.28 3.69
N THR A 931 19.16 14.10 3.33
CA THR A 931 18.95 15.35 2.58
C THR A 931 19.22 15.11 1.10
N GLY A 932 18.21 15.41 0.28
CA GLY A 932 18.27 15.41 -1.16
C GLY A 932 18.66 16.76 -1.77
N ILE A 933 18.64 16.81 -3.09
CA ILE A 933 18.81 18.03 -3.88
C ILE A 933 17.60 18.17 -4.80
N ILE A 934 17.05 19.37 -4.89
CA ILE A 934 16.05 19.76 -5.88
C ILE A 934 16.62 20.89 -6.72
N THR A 935 16.50 20.76 -8.03
CA THR A 935 16.89 21.78 -8.99
C THR A 935 15.70 22.20 -9.81
N HIS A 936 15.41 23.51 -9.83
CA HIS A 936 14.40 24.10 -10.68
C HIS A 936 15.07 25.02 -11.69
N VAL A 937 14.90 24.76 -12.97
CA VAL A 937 15.32 25.68 -14.02
C VAL A 937 14.10 26.04 -14.85
N THR A 938 13.87 27.34 -15.01
CA THR A 938 12.80 27.86 -15.87
C THR A 938 13.40 28.84 -16.86
N ALA A 939 13.04 28.69 -18.13
CA ALA A 939 13.33 29.65 -19.18
C ALA A 939 12.01 30.05 -19.83
N LYS A 940 11.54 31.27 -19.51
CA LYS A 940 10.41 31.90 -20.18
C LYS A 940 10.96 32.74 -21.34
N ALA A 941 11.28 32.07 -22.44
CA ALA A 941 11.86 32.67 -23.64
C ALA A 941 11.69 31.73 -24.83
N PRO A 942 11.58 32.24 -26.07
CA PRO A 942 11.41 33.66 -26.42
C PRO A 942 9.96 34.15 -26.18
N ASN A 943 9.77 35.46 -26.33
CA ASN A 943 8.47 36.14 -26.38
C ASN A 943 7.60 36.00 -25.11
N ASN A 944 8.19 35.74 -23.95
CA ASN A 944 7.42 35.66 -22.71
C ASN A 944 6.72 36.99 -22.41
N THR A 945 5.64 36.90 -21.64
CA THR A 945 4.77 38.03 -21.41
C THR A 945 4.10 38.05 -20.05
N ILE A 946 3.84 39.25 -19.55
CA ILE A 946 3.01 39.54 -18.38
C ILE A 946 2.10 40.72 -18.72
N ASN A 947 0.86 40.74 -18.22
CA ASN A 947 0.06 41.96 -18.31
C ASN A 947 0.41 42.86 -17.11
N PHE A 948 0.63 44.15 -17.35
CA PHE A 948 0.94 45.15 -16.33
C PHE A 948 0.06 46.38 -16.54
N PHE A 949 -0.78 46.67 -15.55
CA PHE A 949 -1.75 47.76 -15.55
C PHE A 949 -1.33 48.94 -14.65
N GLY A 950 -0.11 48.88 -14.10
CA GLY A 950 0.41 49.81 -13.10
C GLY A 950 0.46 49.17 -11.71
N TYR A 951 1.07 49.88 -10.76
CA TYR A 951 1.02 49.51 -9.35
C TYR A 951 -0.26 50.04 -8.72
N GLY A 952 -0.92 49.21 -7.90
CA GLY A 952 -2.11 49.56 -7.15
C GLY A 952 -3.28 48.61 -7.35
N ASN A 953 -4.16 48.64 -6.37
CA ASN A 953 -5.38 47.86 -6.28
C ASN A 953 -6.52 48.44 -7.14
N GLU A 954 -6.49 49.73 -7.45
CA GLU A 954 -7.54 50.42 -8.24
C GLU A 954 -7.07 50.86 -9.64
N THR A 955 -6.03 50.21 -10.18
CA THR A 955 -5.58 50.43 -11.56
C THR A 955 -6.70 50.18 -12.57
N VAL A 956 -6.74 50.91 -13.69
CA VAL A 956 -7.83 50.85 -14.68
C VAL A 956 -7.44 50.03 -15.90
N PHE A 957 -8.30 49.07 -16.30
CA PHE A 957 -8.22 48.41 -17.59
C PHE A 957 -9.07 49.14 -18.64
N ASP A 958 -8.44 50.08 -19.35
CA ASP A 958 -9.08 50.87 -20.39
C ASP A 958 -9.13 50.08 -21.72
N LYS A 959 -10.32 49.57 -22.05
CA LYS A 959 -10.58 48.78 -23.25
C LYS A 959 -10.59 49.62 -24.54
N SER A 960 -10.55 50.95 -24.45
CA SER A 960 -10.49 51.86 -25.61
C SER A 960 -9.08 52.01 -26.17
N LYS A 961 -8.04 51.63 -25.41
CA LYS A 961 -6.63 51.74 -25.85
C LYS A 961 -6.36 50.91 -27.12
N PRO A 962 -5.51 51.40 -28.04
CA PRO A 962 -5.12 50.65 -29.25
C PRO A 962 -4.55 49.27 -28.91
N GLY A 963 -5.07 48.22 -29.54
CA GLY A 963 -4.66 46.83 -29.25
C GLY A 963 -5.30 46.22 -27.98
N LYS A 964 -6.14 46.97 -27.25
CA LYS A 964 -6.89 46.49 -26.07
C LYS A 964 -5.94 45.88 -25.02
N ILE A 965 -6.01 44.56 -24.80
CA ILE A 965 -5.15 43.86 -23.83
C ILE A 965 -3.67 43.90 -24.22
N SER A 966 -3.32 43.98 -25.52
CA SER A 966 -1.92 43.99 -25.93
C SER A 966 -1.19 45.27 -25.51
N TYR A 967 -1.91 46.39 -25.32
CA TYR A 967 -1.33 47.62 -24.79
C TYR A 967 -0.76 47.42 -23.39
N TYR A 968 -1.43 46.64 -22.54
CA TYR A 968 -0.98 46.34 -21.17
C TYR A 968 0.02 45.18 -21.10
N ARG A 969 0.36 44.56 -22.24
CA ARG A 969 1.11 43.31 -22.27
C ARG A 969 2.61 43.58 -22.42
N ALA A 970 3.40 43.44 -21.36
CA ALA A 970 4.85 43.59 -21.42
C ALA A 970 5.52 42.32 -21.98
N ARG A 971 6.60 42.49 -22.75
CA ARG A 971 7.39 41.43 -23.40
C ARG A 971 8.81 41.39 -22.87
N PHE A 972 9.25 40.23 -22.40
CA PHE A 972 10.57 40.06 -21.82
C PHE A 972 10.94 38.58 -21.80
N GLU A 973 12.21 38.31 -21.59
CA GLU A 973 12.71 36.98 -21.30
C GLU A 973 13.09 36.88 -19.83
N LEU A 974 12.83 35.72 -19.22
CA LEU A 974 13.17 35.46 -17.83
C LEU A 974 13.74 34.05 -17.70
N TYR A 975 14.97 33.98 -17.20
CA TYR A 975 15.67 32.75 -16.89
C TYR A 975 15.87 32.68 -15.39
N SER A 976 15.53 31.57 -14.75
CA SER A 976 15.73 31.37 -13.32
C SER A 976 16.23 29.97 -13.04
N ALA A 977 17.17 29.84 -12.11
CA ALA A 977 17.69 28.56 -11.65
C ALA A 977 17.80 28.54 -10.12
N ASP A 978 17.25 27.49 -9.50
CA ASP A 978 17.35 27.21 -8.08
C ASP A 978 18.05 25.86 -7.88
N VAL A 979 18.98 25.77 -6.93
CA VAL A 979 19.57 24.50 -6.48
C VAL A 979 19.40 24.42 -4.96
N LEU A 980 18.46 23.61 -4.50
CA LEU A 980 18.00 23.58 -3.11
C LEU A 980 18.35 22.25 -2.48
N LEU A 981 18.94 22.26 -1.28
CA LEU A 981 18.96 21.12 -0.39
C LEU A 981 17.53 20.86 0.08
N HIS A 982 17.10 19.60 0.09
CA HIS A 982 15.73 19.22 0.43
C HIS A 982 15.71 18.16 1.54
N THR A 983 15.07 18.46 2.66
CA THR A 983 15.00 17.58 3.82
C THR A 983 13.54 17.34 4.21
N ASN A 984 13.18 16.07 4.41
CA ASN A 984 11.87 15.67 4.92
C ASN A 984 11.91 15.49 6.44
N PHE A 985 11.03 16.19 7.16
CA PHE A 985 10.83 16.09 8.60
C PHE A 985 9.58 15.24 8.86
N GLY A 986 9.77 13.92 8.91
CA GLY A 986 8.65 12.97 8.88
C GLY A 986 8.06 12.87 7.47
N GLN A 987 6.79 12.51 7.37
CA GLN A 987 6.16 12.19 6.07
C GLN A 987 5.42 13.36 5.42
N LYS A 988 5.08 14.38 6.20
CA LYS A 988 4.16 15.44 5.79
C LYS A 988 4.84 16.80 5.68
N LEU A 989 5.94 17.03 6.39
CA LEU A 989 6.65 18.31 6.43
C LEU A 989 7.99 18.19 5.70
N SER A 990 8.30 19.14 4.84
CA SER A 990 9.59 19.25 4.16
C SER A 990 10.10 20.69 4.19
N LEU A 991 11.43 20.82 4.14
CA LEU A 991 12.13 22.09 4.03
C LEU A 991 13.12 22.01 2.87
N SER A 992 13.09 22.98 1.98
CA SER A 992 14.04 23.13 0.88
C SER A 992 14.76 24.46 1.00
N TYR A 993 16.07 24.50 0.88
CA TYR A 993 16.84 25.75 1.00
C TYR A 993 18.12 25.72 0.18
N GLY A 994 18.50 26.85 -0.41
CA GLY A 994 19.72 26.93 -1.22
C GLY A 994 19.79 28.17 -2.12
N PRO A 995 20.83 28.26 -2.96
CA PRO A 995 21.02 29.37 -3.89
C PRO A 995 19.92 29.44 -4.97
N ALA A 996 19.62 30.66 -5.37
CA ALA A 996 18.69 31.01 -6.44
C ALA A 996 19.28 32.14 -7.30
N VAL A 997 19.13 32.03 -8.61
CA VAL A 997 19.56 33.06 -9.58
C VAL A 997 18.45 33.37 -10.56
N SER A 998 18.39 34.62 -11.01
CA SER A 998 17.43 35.08 -12.02
C SER A 998 18.06 36.09 -12.97
N TRP A 999 17.73 35.98 -14.24
CA TRP A 999 18.16 36.90 -15.29
C TRP A 999 16.95 37.36 -16.11
N TYR A 1000 16.78 38.66 -16.22
CA TYR A 1000 15.70 39.32 -16.92
C TYR A 1000 16.24 40.14 -18.09
N GLN A 1001 15.58 40.03 -19.24
CA GLN A 1001 15.93 40.78 -20.44
C GLN A 1001 14.67 41.37 -21.08
N PHE A 1002 14.65 42.70 -21.23
CA PHE A 1002 13.53 43.42 -21.82
C PHE A 1002 13.58 43.39 -23.36
N ASN A 1003 12.44 43.19 -24.01
CA ASN A 1003 12.35 43.27 -25.46
C ASN A 1003 11.91 44.68 -25.89
N LYS A 1004 12.87 45.55 -26.21
CA LYS A 1004 12.59 46.96 -26.54
C LYS A 1004 11.61 47.10 -27.72
N THR A 1005 11.89 46.43 -28.84
CA THR A 1005 11.12 46.57 -30.08
C THR A 1005 9.66 46.14 -29.91
N GLU A 1006 9.42 45.04 -29.20
CA GLU A 1006 8.06 44.56 -29.00
C GLU A 1006 7.25 45.38 -28.01
N ASN A 1007 7.89 46.13 -27.12
CA ASN A 1007 7.17 46.94 -26.11
C ASN A 1007 6.89 48.37 -26.56
N ASN A 1008 7.27 48.77 -27.77
CA ASN A 1008 6.96 50.09 -28.31
C ASN A 1008 5.44 50.37 -28.26
N ASN A 1009 5.07 51.58 -27.81
CA ASN A 1009 3.69 52.05 -27.67
C ASN A 1009 2.81 51.18 -26.75
N ARG A 1010 3.41 50.52 -25.75
CA ARG A 1010 2.70 49.77 -24.70
C ARG A 1010 2.74 50.51 -23.37
N TYR A 1011 1.86 50.13 -22.46
CA TYR A 1011 1.77 50.70 -21.12
C TYR A 1011 3.10 50.64 -20.36
N ILE A 1012 3.91 49.59 -20.56
CA ILE A 1012 5.24 49.45 -19.93
C ILE A 1012 6.25 50.54 -20.36
N THR A 1013 5.99 51.23 -21.47
CA THR A 1013 6.78 52.37 -21.96
C THR A 1013 6.08 53.73 -21.76
N ASP A 1014 4.91 53.74 -21.14
CA ASP A 1014 4.14 54.96 -20.81
C ASP A 1014 4.52 55.48 -19.41
N PHE A 1015 5.75 56.01 -19.29
CA PHE A 1015 6.36 56.36 -18.00
C PHE A 1015 5.60 57.44 -17.22
N ASN A 1016 4.84 58.29 -17.90
CA ASN A 1016 4.01 59.31 -17.26
C ASN A 1016 2.86 58.72 -16.45
N ASN A 1017 2.39 57.52 -16.83
CA ASN A 1017 1.20 56.90 -16.25
C ASN A 1017 1.53 55.63 -15.44
N ASN A 1018 2.68 54.98 -15.68
CA ASN A 1018 2.98 53.68 -15.11
C ASN A 1018 3.90 53.69 -13.86
N GLY A 1019 4.55 54.83 -13.56
CA GLY A 1019 5.44 55.00 -12.41
C GLY A 1019 6.77 54.23 -12.48
N LEU A 1020 7.20 53.78 -13.67
CA LEU A 1020 8.46 53.08 -13.89
C LEU A 1020 9.59 54.03 -14.26
N ASP A 1021 10.82 53.68 -13.87
CA ASP A 1021 12.02 54.42 -14.22
C ASP A 1021 12.46 54.14 -15.67
N SER A 1022 12.30 55.15 -16.53
CA SER A 1022 12.70 55.13 -17.93
C SER A 1022 14.19 54.85 -18.16
N ALA A 1023 15.06 55.19 -17.19
CA ALA A 1023 16.50 54.98 -17.28
C ALA A 1023 16.90 53.52 -16.97
N SER A 1024 16.06 52.78 -16.24
CA SER A 1024 16.35 51.42 -15.78
C SER A 1024 15.62 50.32 -16.58
N VAL A 1025 14.40 50.59 -17.07
CA VAL A 1025 13.52 49.54 -17.63
C VAL A 1025 14.09 48.78 -18.83
N TYR A 1026 14.95 49.42 -19.63
CA TYR A 1026 15.51 48.86 -20.86
C TYR A 1026 16.76 47.99 -20.62
N HIS A 1027 17.33 48.01 -19.42
CA HIS A 1027 18.55 47.28 -19.11
C HIS A 1027 18.27 45.85 -18.65
N ASN A 1028 19.24 44.96 -18.91
CA ASN A 1028 19.20 43.60 -18.39
C ASN A 1028 19.42 43.60 -16.89
N LYS A 1029 18.67 42.75 -16.17
CA LYS A 1029 18.70 42.69 -14.71
C LYS A 1029 19.07 41.29 -14.25
N GLY A 1030 20.10 41.21 -13.43
CA GLY A 1030 20.64 39.95 -12.90
C GLY A 1030 20.52 39.92 -11.39
N TYR A 1031 20.11 38.77 -10.85
CA TYR A 1031 19.88 38.59 -9.42
C TYR A 1031 20.49 37.27 -8.96
N ALA A 1032 21.11 37.26 -7.78
CA ALA A 1032 21.54 36.06 -7.09
C ALA A 1032 21.21 36.15 -5.61
N GLY A 1033 20.88 35.03 -4.98
CA GLY A 1033 20.53 35.03 -3.58
C GLY A 1033 20.16 33.65 -3.07
N ALA A 1034 19.29 33.61 -2.06
CA ALA A 1034 18.88 32.38 -1.40
C ALA A 1034 17.35 32.26 -1.35
N LYS A 1035 16.89 31.01 -1.38
CA LYS A 1035 15.47 30.65 -1.28
C LYS A 1035 15.29 29.59 -0.20
N VAL A 1036 14.22 29.72 0.58
CA VAL A 1036 13.75 28.75 1.57
C VAL A 1036 12.29 28.43 1.29
N VAL A 1037 11.94 27.15 1.25
CA VAL A 1037 10.59 26.65 0.99
C VAL A 1037 10.23 25.65 2.09
N ALA A 1038 9.23 25.97 2.91
CA ALA A 1038 8.64 25.04 3.86
C ALA A 1038 7.31 24.53 3.31
N GLN A 1039 7.10 23.21 3.31
CA GLN A 1039 5.87 22.61 2.79
C GLN A 1039 5.31 21.54 3.74
N LEU A 1040 4.05 21.69 4.12
CA LEU A 1040 3.22 20.68 4.78
C LEU A 1040 2.22 20.12 3.76
N ASP A 1041 2.33 18.84 3.39
CA ASP A 1041 1.38 18.15 2.50
C ASP A 1041 0.78 16.93 3.22
N THR A 1042 -0.51 17.02 3.53
CA THR A 1042 -1.31 15.97 4.16
C THR A 1042 -2.44 15.48 3.26
N ARG A 1043 -2.43 15.89 1.98
CA ARG A 1043 -3.47 15.52 1.02
C ARG A 1043 -3.52 14.01 0.82
N ASN A 1044 -4.72 13.46 0.71
CA ASN A 1044 -4.92 12.04 0.41
C ASN A 1044 -4.52 11.65 -1.02
N ASN A 1045 -4.51 12.60 -1.96
CA ASN A 1045 -4.05 12.41 -3.33
C ASN A 1045 -3.42 13.72 -3.86
N LYS A 1046 -2.30 13.64 -4.59
CA LYS A 1046 -1.58 14.83 -5.09
C LYS A 1046 -2.26 15.52 -6.28
N LEU A 1047 -3.04 14.79 -7.08
CA LEU A 1047 -3.69 15.26 -8.31
C LEU A 1047 -5.16 15.62 -8.08
N ILE A 1048 -5.91 14.75 -7.39
CA ILE A 1048 -7.35 14.93 -7.11
C ILE A 1048 -7.57 14.81 -5.60
N ALA A 1049 -7.06 15.79 -4.86
CA ALA A 1049 -7.25 15.85 -3.43
C ALA A 1049 -8.74 16.06 -3.09
N THR A 1050 -9.27 15.19 -2.23
CA THR A 1050 -10.62 15.28 -1.66
C THR A 1050 -10.57 15.55 -0.16
N ARG A 1051 -9.44 15.24 0.49
CA ARG A 1051 -9.17 15.50 1.91
C ARG A 1051 -7.72 15.92 2.14
N GLY A 1052 -7.52 16.69 3.20
CA GLY A 1052 -6.20 17.06 3.72
C GLY A 1052 -5.82 18.52 3.45
N VAL A 1053 -4.56 18.85 3.73
CA VAL A 1053 -4.02 20.21 3.70
C VAL A 1053 -2.76 20.23 2.86
N LEU A 1054 -2.61 21.26 2.01
CA LEU A 1054 -1.34 21.61 1.39
C LEU A 1054 -1.00 23.03 1.79
N TRP A 1055 0.07 23.22 2.54
CA TRP A 1055 0.56 24.53 2.93
C TRP A 1055 2.00 24.70 2.47
N THR A 1056 2.26 25.70 1.64
CA THR A 1056 3.61 26.04 1.15
C THR A 1056 3.94 27.48 1.50
N THR A 1057 5.08 27.69 2.16
CA THR A 1057 5.63 29.01 2.47
C THR A 1057 7.00 29.13 1.83
N THR A 1058 7.19 30.15 0.99
CA THR A 1058 8.45 30.47 0.32
C THR A 1058 8.96 31.82 0.78
N PHE A 1059 10.21 31.85 1.21
CA PHE A 1059 10.97 33.07 1.45
C PHE A 1059 12.15 33.12 0.48
N SER A 1060 12.39 34.28 -0.15
CA SER A 1060 13.54 34.48 -1.03
C SER A 1060 14.15 35.85 -0.80
N GLY A 1061 15.48 35.93 -0.76
CA GLY A 1061 16.23 37.18 -0.76
C GLY A 1061 17.20 37.22 -1.93
N TYR A 1062 17.21 38.29 -2.70
CA TYR A 1062 18.08 38.49 -3.85
C TYR A 1062 18.91 39.77 -3.70
N GLY A 1063 20.19 39.67 -4.03
CA GLY A 1063 21.06 40.80 -4.33
C GLY A 1063 21.13 41.04 -5.84
N GLY A 1064 21.17 42.30 -6.25
CA GLY A 1064 21.42 42.68 -7.63
C GLY A 1064 22.86 42.35 -8.07
N LEU A 1065 23.01 41.84 -9.30
CA LEU A 1065 24.31 41.51 -9.90
C LEU A 1065 24.87 42.62 -10.79
N ASN A 1066 24.12 43.70 -11.00
CA ASN A 1066 24.54 44.84 -11.81
C ASN A 1066 23.89 46.14 -11.31
N ASN A 1067 24.35 47.28 -11.82
CA ASN A 1067 23.91 48.63 -11.39
C ASN A 1067 22.43 48.95 -11.66
N PHE A 1068 21.72 48.10 -12.41
CA PHE A 1068 20.31 48.25 -12.75
C PHE A 1068 19.41 47.26 -12.01
N SER A 1069 19.99 46.47 -11.10
CA SER A 1069 19.29 45.42 -10.34
C SER A 1069 19.30 45.79 -8.85
N ASN A 1070 18.11 45.93 -8.26
CA ASN A 1070 17.96 46.27 -6.85
C ASN A 1070 17.90 45.02 -5.95
N ASN A 1071 18.31 45.19 -4.70
CA ASN A 1071 18.13 44.17 -3.68
C ASN A 1071 16.65 44.06 -3.29
N LEU A 1072 16.18 42.83 -3.07
CA LEU A 1072 14.81 42.58 -2.65
C LEU A 1072 14.71 41.35 -1.76
N ALA A 1073 13.65 41.30 -0.96
CA ALA A 1073 13.19 40.10 -0.29
C ALA A 1073 11.72 39.86 -0.61
N ALA A 1074 11.28 38.61 -0.63
CA ALA A 1074 9.90 38.25 -0.85
C ALA A 1074 9.49 37.08 0.06
N LEU A 1075 8.29 37.17 0.61
CA LEU A 1075 7.61 36.11 1.36
C LEU A 1075 6.29 35.81 0.67
N GLN A 1076 6.02 34.54 0.42
CA GLN A 1076 4.74 34.06 -0.11
C GLN A 1076 4.28 32.84 0.69
N SER A 1077 3.01 32.77 1.03
CA SER A 1077 2.38 31.66 1.76
C SER A 1077 1.08 31.26 1.08
N ASP A 1078 0.85 29.96 0.94
CA ASP A 1078 -0.33 29.39 0.28
C ASP A 1078 -0.84 28.15 1.01
N LEU A 1079 -2.03 28.24 1.61
CA LEU A 1079 -2.69 27.20 2.37
C LEU A 1079 -3.95 26.74 1.64
N SER A 1080 -3.96 25.51 1.14
CA SER A 1080 -5.12 24.83 0.57
C SER A 1080 -5.67 23.79 1.54
N VAL A 1081 -6.97 23.81 1.79
CA VAL A 1081 -7.69 22.85 2.63
C VAL A 1081 -8.76 22.16 1.79
N TYR A 1082 -8.77 20.82 1.80
CA TYR A 1082 -9.70 19.97 1.06
C TYR A 1082 -10.59 19.24 2.05
N LEU A 1083 -11.90 19.38 1.89
CA LEU A 1083 -12.92 18.90 2.82
C LEU A 1083 -13.94 18.02 2.07
N SER A 1084 -13.97 16.72 2.35
CA SER A 1084 -15.00 15.77 1.89
C SER A 1084 -15.56 14.99 3.08
N PHE A 1085 -16.88 14.89 3.15
CA PHE A 1085 -17.62 14.36 4.31
C PHE A 1085 -18.19 12.95 4.09
N ASN A 1086 -18.10 12.39 2.88
CA ASN A 1086 -18.74 11.12 2.49
C ASN A 1086 -17.75 10.16 1.81
N ASN A 1087 -18.02 8.84 1.85
CA ASN A 1087 -17.35 7.84 1.00
C ASN A 1087 -18.38 7.13 0.11
N PRO A 1088 -18.26 7.15 -1.24
CA PRO A 1088 -17.25 7.86 -2.03
C PRO A 1088 -17.38 9.39 -1.93
N ASP A 1089 -16.26 10.07 -2.16
CA ASP A 1089 -16.11 11.53 -2.11
C ASP A 1089 -16.92 12.23 -3.22
N ARG A 1090 -18.22 12.44 -2.99
CA ARG A 1090 -19.11 13.10 -3.98
C ARG A 1090 -19.10 14.61 -3.88
N PHE A 1091 -18.92 15.16 -2.69
CA PHE A 1091 -18.91 16.60 -2.44
C PHE A 1091 -17.58 16.98 -1.80
N VAL A 1092 -16.85 17.90 -2.45
CA VAL A 1092 -15.56 18.39 -1.96
C VAL A 1092 -15.61 19.91 -1.91
N LEU A 1093 -15.41 20.47 -0.72
CA LEU A 1093 -15.14 21.88 -0.52
C LEU A 1093 -13.63 22.09 -0.48
N VAL A 1094 -13.12 22.94 -1.37
CA VAL A 1094 -11.72 23.34 -1.43
C VAL A 1094 -11.65 24.81 -1.10
N THR A 1095 -10.88 25.18 -0.09
CA THR A 1095 -10.61 26.58 0.21
C THR A 1095 -9.11 26.82 0.27
N ARG A 1096 -8.66 27.87 -0.42
CA ARG A 1096 -7.25 28.22 -0.55
C ARG A 1096 -7.05 29.66 -0.10
N PHE A 1097 -6.16 29.87 0.86
CA PHE A 1097 -5.76 31.17 1.35
C PHE A 1097 -4.32 31.41 0.93
N GLY A 1098 -4.08 32.47 0.17
CA GLY A 1098 -2.73 32.84 -0.23
C GLY A 1098 -2.43 34.29 0.02
N GLY A 1099 -1.16 34.60 0.21
CA GLY A 1099 -0.71 35.97 0.38
C GLY A 1099 0.80 36.10 0.27
N GLY A 1100 1.27 37.32 0.14
CA GLY A 1100 2.69 37.59 0.13
C GLY A 1100 3.03 39.07 0.23
N LYS A 1101 4.31 39.31 0.47
CA LYS A 1101 4.91 40.64 0.54
C LYS A 1101 6.29 40.62 -0.09
N VAL A 1102 6.61 41.68 -0.81
CA VAL A 1102 7.91 42.00 -1.40
C VAL A 1102 8.44 43.24 -0.70
N TRP A 1103 9.71 43.21 -0.31
CA TRP A 1103 10.43 44.31 0.33
C TRP A 1103 11.60 44.76 -0.55
N GLY A 1104 11.95 46.04 -0.47
CA GLY A 1104 12.99 46.66 -1.29
C GLY A 1104 12.43 47.31 -2.56
N ASN A 1105 13.33 47.74 -3.44
CA ASN A 1105 12.96 48.42 -4.68
C ASN A 1105 12.71 47.40 -5.79
N TYR A 1106 11.58 46.69 -5.71
CA TYR A 1106 11.22 45.63 -6.64
C TYR A 1106 10.77 46.18 -8.01
N GLU A 1107 10.92 45.33 -9.03
CA GLU A 1107 10.51 45.63 -10.40
C GLU A 1107 9.09 45.13 -10.70
N TYR A 1108 8.47 45.63 -11.78
CA TYR A 1108 7.09 45.29 -12.15
C TYR A 1108 6.84 43.78 -12.30
N PHE A 1109 7.84 43.02 -12.79
CA PHE A 1109 7.77 41.57 -12.96
C PHE A 1109 8.02 40.78 -11.65
N GLN A 1110 8.46 41.47 -10.59
CA GLN A 1110 8.70 40.93 -9.26
C GLN A 1110 7.57 41.28 -8.28
N ALA A 1111 6.69 42.21 -8.64
CA ALA A 1111 5.55 42.63 -7.85
C ALA A 1111 4.62 41.46 -7.49
N TYR A 1112 4.06 41.49 -6.29
CA TYR A 1112 3.00 40.56 -5.91
C TYR A 1112 1.75 40.86 -6.73
N SER A 1113 1.19 39.86 -7.39
CA SER A 1113 0.08 40.05 -8.32
C SER A 1113 -1.05 39.05 -8.14
N ILE A 1114 -2.27 39.54 -8.38
CA ILE A 1114 -3.49 38.74 -8.41
C ILE A 1114 -4.19 38.93 -9.76
N GLY A 1115 -4.85 37.89 -10.24
CA GLY A 1115 -5.55 37.88 -11.53
C GLY A 1115 -5.38 36.56 -12.29
N GLY A 1116 -6.46 36.11 -12.94
CA GLY A 1116 -6.45 34.96 -13.84
C GLY A 1116 -6.57 33.61 -13.13
N VAL A 1117 -6.16 32.55 -13.83
CA VAL A 1117 -6.36 31.14 -13.40
C VAL A 1117 -5.66 30.75 -12.09
N ASN A 1118 -4.69 31.56 -11.64
CA ASN A 1118 -3.86 31.20 -10.49
C ASN A 1118 -4.50 31.54 -9.14
N ASN A 1119 -5.25 32.64 -9.04
CA ASN A 1119 -5.76 33.12 -7.76
C ASN A 1119 -6.97 34.08 -7.82
N LEU A 1120 -7.41 34.55 -9.00
CA LEU A 1120 -8.55 35.46 -9.11
C LEU A 1120 -9.22 35.32 -10.50
N ARG A 1121 -9.98 34.23 -10.69
CA ARG A 1121 -10.69 33.92 -11.94
C ARG A 1121 -11.79 34.96 -12.20
N GLY A 1122 -12.04 35.26 -13.47
CA GLY A 1122 -12.94 36.35 -13.89
C GLY A 1122 -12.21 37.66 -14.21
N TYR A 1123 -10.96 37.83 -13.75
CA TYR A 1123 -10.06 38.91 -14.17
C TYR A 1123 -8.94 38.40 -15.09
N ARG A 1124 -8.28 39.31 -15.81
CA ARG A 1124 -7.13 39.03 -16.65
C ARG A 1124 -5.94 38.51 -15.85
N ASN A 1125 -5.03 37.77 -16.49
CA ASN A 1125 -3.81 37.32 -15.83
C ASN A 1125 -3.01 38.54 -15.35
N TYR A 1126 -2.50 38.51 -14.11
CA TYR A 1126 -1.69 39.59 -13.52
C TYR A 1126 -2.39 40.96 -13.47
N ARG A 1127 -3.70 40.99 -13.18
CA ARG A 1127 -4.53 42.19 -13.28
C ARG A 1127 -4.13 43.30 -12.31
N PHE A 1128 -3.83 42.97 -11.06
CA PHE A 1128 -3.46 43.94 -10.04
C PHE A 1128 -2.08 43.59 -9.48
N ALA A 1129 -1.24 44.60 -9.26
CA ALA A 1129 0.15 44.44 -8.84
C ALA A 1129 0.49 45.39 -7.68
N GLY A 1130 1.24 44.92 -6.69
CA GLY A 1130 1.66 45.72 -5.55
C GLY A 1130 2.82 45.08 -4.78
N GLU A 1131 3.20 45.71 -3.65
CA GLU A 1131 4.23 45.19 -2.75
C GLU A 1131 3.69 44.05 -1.89
N ALA A 1132 2.38 44.01 -1.63
CA ALA A 1132 1.74 42.95 -0.87
C ALA A 1132 0.40 42.58 -1.49
N GLY A 1133 -0.08 41.38 -1.19
CA GLY A 1133 -1.40 40.95 -1.62
C GLY A 1133 -1.87 39.73 -0.85
N VAL A 1134 -3.19 39.53 -0.85
CA VAL A 1134 -3.85 38.36 -0.28
C VAL A 1134 -5.02 37.94 -1.16
N TYR A 1135 -5.35 36.66 -1.14
CA TYR A 1135 -6.51 36.10 -1.80
C TYR A 1135 -7.11 34.92 -1.03
N ASN A 1136 -8.39 34.70 -1.26
CA ASN A 1136 -9.09 33.46 -0.95
C ASN A 1136 -9.71 32.89 -2.24
N ASN A 1137 -9.54 31.59 -2.48
CA ASN A 1137 -10.26 30.84 -3.49
C ASN A 1137 -11.10 29.78 -2.80
N THR A 1138 -12.41 29.88 -2.92
CA THR A 1138 -13.34 28.86 -2.43
C THR A 1138 -13.99 28.17 -3.62
N GLU A 1139 -13.86 26.85 -3.69
CA GLU A 1139 -14.37 26.02 -4.77
C GLU A 1139 -15.14 24.84 -4.20
N VAL A 1140 -16.34 24.61 -4.72
CA VAL A 1140 -17.17 23.44 -4.44
C VAL A 1140 -17.13 22.54 -5.65
N ARG A 1141 -16.82 21.25 -5.43
CA ARG A 1141 -16.85 20.20 -6.46
C ARG A 1141 -17.94 19.21 -6.12
N LEU A 1142 -18.82 18.95 -7.08
CA LEU A 1142 -19.87 17.94 -6.98
C LEU A 1142 -19.64 16.89 -8.07
N LYS A 1143 -19.24 15.69 -7.67
CA LYS A 1143 -19.20 14.53 -8.55
C LYS A 1143 -20.64 14.11 -8.87
N LEU A 1144 -21.02 14.18 -10.15
CA LEU A 1144 -22.37 13.83 -10.60
C LEU A 1144 -22.49 12.33 -10.85
N PHE A 1145 -21.59 11.78 -11.67
CA PHE A 1145 -21.60 10.38 -12.06
C PHE A 1145 -20.21 9.95 -12.52
N ASP A 1146 -20.01 8.64 -12.61
CA ASP A 1146 -18.85 8.06 -13.27
C ASP A 1146 -19.18 7.79 -14.74
N LEU A 1147 -18.48 8.47 -15.64
CA LEU A 1147 -18.58 8.22 -17.06
C LEU A 1147 -17.92 6.88 -17.39
N LYS A 1148 -18.77 5.96 -17.81
CA LYS A 1148 -18.43 4.61 -18.26
C LYS A 1148 -18.06 4.64 -19.75
N THR A 1149 -16.84 5.08 -20.10
CA THR A 1149 -16.31 4.89 -21.47
C THR A 1149 -15.29 3.75 -21.55
N PHE A 1150 -15.35 3.01 -22.65
CA PHE A 1150 -14.45 1.91 -22.94
C PHE A 1150 -12.96 2.27 -22.79
N LEU A 1151 -12.56 3.50 -23.15
CA LEU A 1151 -11.16 3.92 -23.17
C LEU A 1151 -10.64 4.28 -21.77
N LEU A 1152 -11.38 5.08 -20.98
CA LEU A 1152 -11.01 5.50 -19.63
C LEU A 1152 -12.26 5.79 -18.79
N PRO A 1153 -12.43 5.16 -17.60
CA PRO A 1153 -13.45 5.60 -16.65
C PRO A 1153 -13.08 6.97 -16.11
N ALA A 1154 -14.04 7.89 -16.04
CA ALA A 1154 -13.79 9.24 -15.55
C ALA A 1154 -14.90 9.71 -14.62
N GLY A 1155 -14.51 10.27 -13.47
CA GLY A 1155 -15.45 11.01 -12.64
C GLY A 1155 -15.84 12.30 -13.36
N VAL A 1156 -17.13 12.49 -13.63
CA VAL A 1156 -17.67 13.73 -14.20
C VAL A 1156 -18.35 14.50 -13.08
N GLY A 1157 -18.03 15.79 -12.98
CA GLY A 1157 -18.62 16.62 -11.96
C GLY A 1157 -18.74 18.08 -12.36
N LEU A 1158 -19.51 18.80 -11.55
CA LEU A 1158 -19.61 20.24 -11.58
C LEU A 1158 -18.58 20.82 -10.61
N LEU A 1159 -18.08 22.00 -10.94
CA LEU A 1159 -17.42 22.84 -9.97
C LEU A 1159 -18.01 24.24 -10.01
N ALA A 1160 -18.12 24.87 -8.84
CA ALA A 1160 -18.46 26.27 -8.68
C ALA A 1160 -17.40 26.92 -7.81
N PHE A 1161 -17.05 28.18 -8.06
CA PHE A 1161 -16.03 28.89 -7.30
C PHE A 1161 -16.37 30.35 -7.05
N ASN A 1162 -15.80 30.88 -5.98
CA ASN A 1162 -15.72 32.29 -5.66
C ASN A 1162 -14.28 32.61 -5.22
N ASP A 1163 -13.67 33.56 -5.91
CA ASP A 1163 -12.33 34.04 -5.68
C ASP A 1163 -12.40 35.50 -5.22
N ILE A 1164 -11.67 35.84 -4.16
CA ILE A 1164 -11.60 37.20 -3.63
C ILE A 1164 -10.13 37.54 -3.45
N GLY A 1165 -9.71 38.74 -3.87
CA GLY A 1165 -8.32 39.14 -3.73
C GLY A 1165 -8.14 40.65 -3.64
N ARG A 1166 -7.00 41.04 -3.09
CA ARG A 1166 -6.57 42.43 -2.97
C ARG A 1166 -5.05 42.56 -2.99
N VAL A 1167 -4.54 43.65 -3.56
CA VAL A 1167 -3.13 44.06 -3.45
C VAL A 1167 -3.01 45.39 -2.70
N TRP A 1168 -1.79 45.71 -2.30
CA TRP A 1168 -1.40 46.97 -1.69
C TRP A 1168 -0.14 47.51 -2.36
N ALA A 1169 -0.15 48.79 -2.73
CA ALA A 1169 1.03 49.51 -3.18
C ALA A 1169 1.38 50.68 -2.22
N PRO A 1170 2.65 51.14 -2.18
CA PRO A 1170 3.04 52.28 -1.36
C PRO A 1170 2.19 53.52 -1.63
N GLY A 1171 1.72 54.18 -0.56
CA GLY A 1171 0.92 55.41 -0.65
C GLY A 1171 -0.55 55.23 -1.03
N GLU A 1172 -1.02 54.00 -1.26
CA GLU A 1172 -2.39 53.72 -1.67
C GLU A 1172 -3.38 53.68 -0.50
N LYS A 1173 -4.57 54.29 -0.68
CA LYS A 1173 -5.71 54.24 0.26
C LYS A 1173 -6.94 53.59 -0.37
N SER A 1174 -6.81 52.35 -0.83
CA SER A 1174 -7.95 51.57 -1.35
C SER A 1174 -8.66 50.82 -0.23
N HIS A 1175 -9.98 50.61 -0.35
CA HIS A 1175 -10.74 49.65 0.49
C HIS A 1175 -11.39 48.54 -0.35
N VAL A 1176 -11.08 48.48 -1.64
CA VAL A 1176 -11.74 47.59 -2.60
C VAL A 1176 -11.20 46.16 -2.47
N TRP A 1177 -12.12 45.21 -2.39
CA TRP A 1177 -11.84 43.79 -2.59
C TRP A 1177 -12.38 43.38 -3.95
N HIS A 1178 -11.55 42.71 -4.74
CA HIS A 1178 -11.92 42.23 -6.06
C HIS A 1178 -12.49 40.84 -5.94
N ASP A 1179 -13.72 40.67 -6.41
CA ASP A 1179 -14.43 39.40 -6.42
C ASP A 1179 -14.62 38.89 -7.84
N GLY A 1180 -14.39 37.58 -8.03
CA GLY A 1180 -14.68 36.86 -9.25
C GLY A 1180 -15.30 35.51 -8.94
N PHE A 1181 -16.38 35.15 -9.64
CA PHE A 1181 -17.12 33.92 -9.37
C PHE A 1181 -17.47 33.19 -10.65
N GLY A 1182 -17.75 31.90 -10.56
CA GLY A 1182 -18.04 31.13 -11.74
C GLY A 1182 -18.20 29.65 -11.49
N GLY A 1183 -18.13 28.88 -12.56
CA GLY A 1183 -18.28 27.44 -12.49
C GLY A 1183 -18.05 26.76 -13.82
N GLY A 1184 -18.18 25.44 -13.81
CA GLY A 1184 -18.03 24.63 -15.00
C GLY A 1184 -17.98 23.15 -14.70
N LEU A 1185 -17.33 22.41 -15.59
CA LEU A 1185 -17.27 20.96 -15.59
C LEU A 1185 -15.85 20.50 -15.32
N TYR A 1186 -15.73 19.38 -14.62
CA TYR A 1186 -14.49 18.61 -14.59
C TYR A 1186 -14.72 17.16 -14.99
N VAL A 1187 -13.69 16.58 -15.60
CA VAL A 1187 -13.61 15.17 -15.97
C VAL A 1187 -12.28 14.64 -15.46
N ALA A 1188 -12.32 13.59 -14.64
CA ALA A 1188 -11.16 13.05 -13.94
C ALA A 1188 -10.95 11.56 -14.28
N PRO A 1189 -10.25 11.24 -15.39
CA PRO A 1189 -9.95 9.86 -15.72
C PRO A 1189 -8.84 9.27 -14.84
N VAL A 1190 -9.19 8.18 -14.13
CA VAL A 1190 -8.26 7.27 -13.41
C VAL A 1190 -7.28 7.94 -12.42
N ASN A 1191 -7.66 9.06 -11.80
CA ASN A 1191 -6.82 9.84 -10.86
C ASN A 1191 -5.43 10.26 -11.39
N ALA A 1192 -5.17 10.10 -12.69
CA ALA A 1192 -3.89 10.40 -13.34
C ALA A 1192 -3.94 11.73 -14.13
N LEU A 1193 -5.13 12.19 -14.47
CA LEU A 1193 -5.40 13.35 -15.31
C LEU A 1193 -6.65 14.07 -14.82
N ILE A 1194 -6.69 15.40 -14.92
CA ILE A 1194 -7.90 16.18 -14.71
C ILE A 1194 -8.11 17.13 -15.89
N VAL A 1195 -9.34 17.13 -16.40
CA VAL A 1195 -9.82 18.08 -17.40
C VAL A 1195 -10.77 19.02 -16.70
N THR A 1196 -10.58 20.33 -16.84
CA THR A 1196 -11.52 21.34 -16.31
C THR A 1196 -11.85 22.33 -17.40
N ALA A 1197 -13.14 22.63 -17.57
CA ALA A 1197 -13.65 23.66 -18.46
C ALA A 1197 -14.56 24.58 -17.62
N VAL A 1198 -14.15 25.82 -17.39
CA VAL A 1198 -14.81 26.73 -16.45
C VAL A 1198 -14.94 28.14 -17.01
N ILE A 1199 -15.97 28.85 -16.60
CA ILE A 1199 -16.20 30.26 -16.93
C ILE A 1199 -16.16 31.05 -15.63
N GLY A 1200 -15.36 32.11 -15.57
CA GLY A 1200 -15.33 33.07 -14.47
C GLY A 1200 -15.88 34.43 -14.89
N HIS A 1201 -16.63 35.07 -14.02
CA HIS A 1201 -17.22 36.38 -14.17
C HIS A 1201 -16.68 37.34 -13.11
N SER A 1202 -16.44 38.59 -13.49
CA SER A 1202 -16.12 39.70 -12.60
C SER A 1202 -16.81 40.98 -13.07
N LYS A 1203 -16.64 42.08 -12.31
CA LYS A 1203 -17.08 43.42 -12.73
C LYS A 1203 -16.46 43.89 -14.06
N GLU A 1204 -15.30 43.33 -14.45
CA GLU A 1204 -14.61 43.74 -15.67
C GLU A 1204 -15.01 42.89 -16.89
N GLU A 1205 -15.00 41.56 -16.76
CA GLU A 1205 -15.19 40.64 -17.88
C GLU A 1205 -15.72 39.26 -17.46
N THR A 1206 -16.19 38.50 -18.46
CA THR A 1206 -16.44 37.05 -18.36
C THR A 1206 -15.40 36.31 -19.20
N LEU A 1207 -14.70 35.35 -18.59
CA LEU A 1207 -13.51 34.70 -19.15
C LEU A 1207 -13.64 33.17 -19.09
N PRO A 1208 -13.48 32.47 -20.23
CA PRO A 1208 -13.42 31.01 -20.26
C PRO A 1208 -11.99 30.49 -20.00
N TYR A 1209 -11.91 29.33 -19.36
CA TYR A 1209 -10.67 28.63 -19.03
C TYR A 1209 -10.82 27.14 -19.32
N PHE A 1210 -9.79 26.53 -19.91
CA PHE A 1210 -9.71 25.09 -20.12
C PHE A 1210 -8.34 24.58 -19.72
N THR A 1211 -8.28 23.43 -19.04
CA THR A 1211 -7.01 22.73 -18.75
C THR A 1211 -7.18 21.23 -18.90
N LEU A 1212 -6.24 20.59 -19.58
CA LEU A 1212 -6.08 19.16 -19.78
C LEU A 1212 -4.59 18.84 -19.58
N GLY A 1213 -4.25 17.88 -18.73
CA GLY A 1213 -2.85 17.45 -18.54
C GLY A 1213 -2.29 17.73 -17.16
N PHE A 1214 -0.97 17.70 -17.08
CA PHE A 1214 -0.22 17.99 -15.87
C PHE A 1214 -0.27 19.50 -15.59
N LYS A 1215 -0.61 19.88 -14.35
CA LYS A 1215 -0.49 21.28 -13.88
C LYS A 1215 0.93 21.45 -13.30
N PHE A 1216 1.71 22.39 -13.82
CA PHE A 1216 3.09 22.70 -13.40
C PHE A 1216 3.18 23.85 -12.42
#